data_AF-A0A8R1DEL7-F1
#
_entry.id   AF-A0A8R1DEL7-F1
#
_cell.length_a   1.000
_cell.length_b   1.000
_cell.length_c   1.000
_cell.angle_alpha   90.00
_cell.angle_beta   90.00
_cell.angle_gamma   90.00
#
_symmetry.space_group_name_H-M   'P 1'
#
loop_
_entity.id
_entity.type
_entity.pdbx_description
1 polymer ?
#
loop_
_entity_poly.entity_id
_entity_poly.type
_entity_poly.pdbx_seq_one_letter_code
_entity_poly.pdbx_strand_id
1 'polypeptide(L)'
;MKRTAIIMFAVLLFFNPILSVSSSPNMSSFSLLVDDLSIVARISNAIALQKEVMKNSTDIKQIIRELIPAQYDFLPLIQRVNVSGAIEILDWLSKEVTGMKTYKERMTEGELEEALLLTNFLSLNSERLTELKAYNELTAQNFYSALNDSGTPKIYKFCDNQILDLVSSFYRLLKYERPEQSHNILSLFRNLSSDQQVLNMRECYKNLEKFPEMYKKSSLYTSLNEMVQLRKLKSVAKTFVQKSRRHSSVGNISETVEKFMGKMKGIWSKLPLNFNSTDVNRLMNLYSKLWNHIILRREPKIMTAGFILPMDTIKVKEDLESSFFKNIVAGKKDVKRLTRALNFFLKFAAESAKLENAFANSVNFIKDHMSGIEQMNKTVNVFLSFNAENISTRISELTKSAIECSKKVTDDTLLKNGFSKFEDAYNQVISVQEVLQIVRIASGTMKYKDPEFLANVINDFKKEQNNLDEYNINDWLMSYKIREDYNFLEDAAESLFNLNHAVSSLDIRINQFKNRQLQMSDFSVKREIAYLSLFPVLECYKEKAFNFDLFRQTTIFLLNVVNFTDYRTINATKSFFNHIKNIQDAQNNVYKVMEKEKADVPESRVLYEFKNSMDLSQRFGKGVMALRDIRNVLKNQNVLLDLANISETGNVVLQWDYYDIIKLIFNHRNETMRQLQNSLSSLEKAANLSVSTNLSNFKPIFDAAQKVIGFNVTKAQIIKAVELLDKTAQFEDSRIFKELSQLNLNFESFGNSLGSAAVSAQLLNDQFDFFFGLRTENSILVFIKELSATAIVLITLSFICVLVLLSCTCLIGYGFTKSGRARYKTYWLYYFGKPEDFEKRWRYALFMDTVEGTNVVIDCAREVNPVNLKKALVRGAYVNVYSQFGNTALHTATKRGFPEIVQILITHGADRSLLNYQNKTAEQMLPKENDYEAMEVKVANRYRETAQVYQRLCKKKYRIRVPQEFPVSSYHIFMESRTNDELTDMFMDKFQHITSNEALPTTTHCICHTTTDGVLETNDFEVLQWIFRGVIIVKEQWMTDCLQNPILIENDEKYLIHDVKYNDVLYKNAVLPWTMAMAKGTMPYLQGVYLLVVMQECPYFLTLATLIPKLGAVLLPAMPSKETFNKGSHPYLHAHENPVWILHDNSFDLTEYENDADHLFFTISEKEFIALLLKREIDQDMSQEPIPVVTVEDGFF
;
A
#
# COMPACT_ATOMS: atom_id res chain seq x y z
N MET A 1 79.43 -49.11 -41.78
CA MET A 1 78.47 -49.67 -40.80
C MET A 1 77.27 -48.73 -40.78
N LYS A 2 76.11 -49.07 -41.38
CA LYS A 2 75.10 -49.99 -40.85
C LYS A 2 74.73 -49.61 -39.41
N ARG A 3 73.53 -49.07 -39.20
CA ARG A 3 72.35 -49.87 -38.77
C ARG A 3 72.69 -50.73 -37.56
N THR A 4 72.55 -50.15 -36.36
CA THR A 4 71.72 -50.58 -35.21
C THR A 4 72.31 -50.00 -33.92
N ALA A 5 71.53 -49.12 -33.25
CA ALA A 5 71.51 -48.75 -31.82
C ALA A 5 70.98 -47.29 -31.69
N ILE A 6 69.70 -46.94 -31.90
CA ILE A 6 68.40 -47.46 -31.40
C ILE A 6 68.20 -47.15 -29.90
N ILE A 7 67.32 -46.16 -29.64
CA ILE A 7 66.44 -45.98 -28.47
C ILE A 7 67.16 -45.85 -27.11
N MET A 8 67.62 -44.63 -26.78
CA MET A 8 67.83 -44.26 -25.37
C MET A 8 67.82 -42.75 -25.12
N PHE A 9 67.00 -42.02 -25.87
CA PHE A 9 66.67 -40.61 -25.53
C PHE A 9 65.16 -40.38 -25.53
N ALA A 10 64.46 -41.42 -25.02
CA ALA A 10 63.12 -41.38 -24.49
C ALA A 10 63.18 -42.12 -23.14
N VAL A 11 62.48 -41.59 -22.13
CA VAL A 11 62.15 -42.20 -20.81
C VAL A 11 63.38 -42.34 -19.89
N LEU A 12 63.48 -41.75 -18.70
CA LEU A 12 62.68 -41.90 -17.48
C LEU A 12 63.30 -40.87 -16.50
N LEU A 13 62.58 -40.05 -15.74
CA LEU A 13 61.58 -40.46 -14.78
C LEU A 13 60.53 -39.36 -14.58
N PHE A 14 59.31 -39.72 -14.97
CA PHE A 14 58.05 -39.20 -14.49
C PHE A 14 58.03 -39.20 -12.95
N PHE A 15 57.64 -38.08 -12.31
CA PHE A 15 56.57 -37.99 -11.32
C PHE A 15 56.37 -36.53 -10.84
N ASN A 16 55.14 -36.04 -11.04
CA ASN A 16 54.40 -35.05 -10.25
C ASN A 16 54.50 -33.53 -10.48
N PRO A 17 53.40 -32.80 -10.19
CA PRO A 17 52.82 -31.75 -11.03
C PRO A 17 52.98 -30.36 -10.43
N ILE A 18 53.08 -29.33 -11.27
CA ILE A 18 53.10 -27.94 -10.80
C ILE A 18 52.23 -27.05 -11.70
N LEU A 19 51.11 -26.64 -11.08
CA LEU A 19 50.45 -25.33 -11.13
C LEU A 19 49.64 -24.92 -12.37
N SER A 20 48.33 -25.18 -12.25
CA SER A 20 47.24 -24.20 -12.30
C SER A 20 47.38 -23.01 -13.26
N VAL A 21 46.94 -23.20 -14.50
CA VAL A 21 46.27 -22.16 -15.27
C VAL A 21 44.78 -22.36 -15.01
N SER A 22 44.17 -21.52 -14.18
CA SER A 22 42.72 -21.52 -13.97
C SER A 22 42.04 -21.17 -15.28
N SER A 23 41.46 -22.18 -15.92
CA SER A 23 40.64 -22.05 -17.11
C SER A 23 39.41 -21.18 -16.84
N SER A 24 39.10 -20.30 -17.79
CA SER A 24 37.80 -19.65 -17.91
C SER A 24 36.67 -20.70 -17.87
N PRO A 25 35.52 -20.42 -17.23
CA PRO A 25 34.45 -21.40 -17.14
C PRO A 25 33.88 -21.67 -18.54
N ASN A 26 33.92 -22.92 -18.99
CA ASN A 26 33.28 -23.36 -20.24
C ASN A 26 31.79 -22.96 -20.21
N MET A 27 31.38 -22.08 -21.13
CA MET A 27 29.97 -21.70 -21.27
C MET A 27 29.12 -22.91 -21.66
N SER A 28 28.00 -23.12 -20.97
CA SER A 28 27.05 -24.19 -21.28
C SER A 28 26.36 -23.98 -22.63
N SER A 29 25.93 -25.07 -23.28
CA SER A 29 25.27 -25.03 -24.59
C SER A 29 24.00 -24.20 -24.55
N PHE A 30 23.23 -24.24 -23.46
CA PHE A 30 22.10 -23.35 -23.25
C PHE A 30 22.50 -21.87 -23.25
N SER A 31 23.62 -21.50 -22.62
CA SER A 31 24.04 -20.10 -22.54
C SER A 31 24.39 -19.52 -23.91
N LEU A 32 25.08 -20.30 -24.75
CA LEU A 32 25.44 -19.95 -26.12
C LEU A 32 24.18 -19.78 -26.98
N LEU A 33 23.22 -20.70 -26.85
CA LEU A 33 21.94 -20.65 -27.57
C LEU A 33 21.11 -19.40 -27.23
N VAL A 34 21.10 -19.00 -25.96
CA VAL A 34 20.41 -17.76 -25.53
C VAL A 34 21.07 -16.53 -26.15
N ASP A 35 22.40 -16.51 -26.31
CA ASP A 35 23.10 -15.42 -26.98
C ASP A 35 22.76 -15.36 -28.48
N ASP A 36 22.68 -16.51 -29.15
CA ASP A 36 22.24 -16.64 -30.54
C ASP A 36 20.79 -16.16 -30.75
N LEU A 37 19.86 -16.59 -29.90
CA LEU A 37 18.46 -16.12 -29.95
C LEU A 37 18.34 -14.62 -29.66
N SER A 38 19.24 -14.07 -28.84
CA SER A 38 19.29 -12.64 -28.56
C SER A 38 19.71 -11.80 -29.77
N ILE A 39 20.55 -12.34 -30.67
CA ILE A 39 20.90 -11.70 -31.95
C ILE A 39 19.63 -11.51 -32.80
N VAL A 40 18.83 -12.56 -32.95
CA VAL A 40 17.59 -12.54 -33.74
C VAL A 40 16.57 -11.59 -33.11
N ALA A 41 16.46 -11.59 -31.78
CA ALA A 41 15.57 -10.69 -31.06
C ALA A 41 15.93 -9.22 -31.30
N ARG A 42 17.22 -8.86 -31.23
CA ARG A 42 17.67 -7.49 -31.50
C ARG A 42 17.45 -7.07 -32.96
N ILE A 43 17.79 -7.92 -33.93
CA ILE A 43 17.62 -7.60 -35.36
C ILE A 43 16.14 -7.51 -35.74
N SER A 44 15.29 -8.46 -35.32
CA SER A 44 13.86 -8.41 -35.60
C SER A 44 13.19 -7.20 -34.97
N ASN A 45 13.60 -6.81 -33.76
CA ASN A 45 13.08 -5.61 -33.12
C ASN A 45 13.59 -4.32 -33.79
N ALA A 46 14.83 -4.29 -34.31
CA ALA A 46 15.34 -3.18 -35.12
C ALA A 46 14.51 -2.96 -36.39
N ILE A 47 14.19 -4.04 -37.10
CA ILE A 47 13.29 -4.02 -38.28
C ILE A 47 11.92 -3.47 -37.87
N ALA A 48 11.35 -3.98 -36.78
CA ALA A 48 10.04 -3.54 -36.29
C ALA A 48 10.01 -2.06 -35.91
N LEU A 49 11.02 -1.57 -35.17
CA LEU A 49 11.10 -0.17 -34.75
C LEU A 49 11.27 0.76 -35.93
N GLN A 50 12.15 0.46 -36.89
CA GLN A 50 12.35 1.33 -38.05
C GLN A 50 11.07 1.43 -38.88
N LYS A 51 10.37 0.32 -39.11
CA LYS A 51 9.07 0.32 -39.78
C LYS A 51 7.99 1.11 -39.05
N GLU A 52 8.04 1.11 -37.71
CA GLU A 52 7.10 1.91 -36.93
C GLU A 52 7.44 3.39 -37.05
N VAL A 53 8.71 3.78 -36.95
CA VAL A 53 9.15 5.19 -37.11
C VAL A 53 8.80 5.76 -38.49
N MET A 54 8.79 4.94 -39.54
CA MET A 54 8.33 5.32 -40.89
C MET A 54 6.84 5.66 -40.97
N LYS A 55 6.03 5.33 -39.96
CA LYS A 55 4.61 5.73 -39.89
C LYS A 55 4.47 7.12 -39.28
N ASN A 56 3.61 7.95 -39.86
CA ASN A 56 3.37 9.32 -39.38
C ASN A 56 2.82 9.41 -37.92
N SER A 57 2.22 8.33 -37.40
CA SER A 57 1.52 8.28 -36.12
C SER A 57 2.37 7.84 -34.91
N THR A 58 3.68 7.63 -35.07
CA THR A 58 4.49 6.93 -34.06
C THR A 58 4.90 7.82 -32.88
N ASP A 59 4.65 7.32 -31.66
CA ASP A 59 5.08 7.98 -30.42
C ASP A 59 6.56 7.68 -30.11
N ILE A 60 7.42 8.54 -30.63
CA ILE A 60 8.88 8.50 -30.39
C ILE A 60 9.22 8.57 -28.89
N LYS A 61 8.41 9.27 -28.09
CA LYS A 61 8.64 9.41 -26.65
C LYS A 61 8.51 8.08 -25.93
N GLN A 62 7.60 7.21 -26.40
CA GLN A 62 7.45 5.86 -25.87
C GLN A 62 8.69 5.00 -26.12
N ILE A 63 9.30 5.06 -27.32
CA ILE A 63 10.51 4.30 -27.64
C ILE A 63 11.67 4.72 -26.72
N ILE A 64 11.89 6.02 -26.53
CA ILE A 64 12.95 6.53 -25.65
C ILE A 64 12.70 6.13 -24.19
N ARG A 65 11.43 6.13 -23.73
CA ARG A 65 11.05 5.69 -22.38
C ARG A 65 11.35 4.21 -22.11
N GLU A 66 11.24 3.34 -23.10
CA GLU A 66 11.54 1.92 -22.89
C GLU A 66 13.03 1.58 -22.96
N LEU A 67 13.82 2.40 -23.67
CA LEU A 67 15.28 2.25 -23.75
C LEU A 67 15.97 2.78 -22.49
N ILE A 68 15.48 3.87 -21.91
CA ILE A 68 16.04 4.46 -20.68
C ILE A 68 15.25 3.95 -19.49
N PRO A 69 15.87 3.28 -18.50
CA PRO A 69 15.19 2.85 -17.29
C PRO A 69 14.86 4.04 -16.38
N ALA A 70 13.83 4.81 -16.74
CA ALA A 70 13.40 6.02 -16.04
C ALA A 70 11.87 6.04 -15.87
N GLN A 71 11.40 6.57 -14.73
CA GLN A 71 9.95 6.73 -14.46
C GLN A 71 9.29 7.70 -15.45
N TYR A 72 7.98 7.55 -15.68
CA TYR A 72 7.18 8.30 -16.67
C TYR A 72 7.39 9.82 -16.67
N ASP A 73 7.65 10.41 -15.50
CA ASP A 73 7.80 11.86 -15.30
C ASP A 73 9.23 12.38 -15.48
N PHE A 74 10.22 11.49 -15.50
CA PHE A 74 11.63 11.87 -15.38
C PHE A 74 12.19 12.61 -16.60
N LEU A 75 12.03 12.05 -17.81
CA LEU A 75 12.53 12.66 -19.04
C LEU A 75 11.89 14.02 -19.35
N PRO A 76 10.55 14.19 -19.20
CA PRO A 76 9.92 15.51 -19.37
C PRO A 76 10.34 16.55 -18.31
N LEU A 77 10.73 16.12 -17.11
CA LEU A 77 11.27 17.01 -16.08
C LEU A 77 12.68 17.47 -16.45
N ILE A 78 13.55 16.56 -16.90
CA ILE A 78 14.90 16.91 -17.36
C ILE A 78 14.84 17.98 -18.45
N GLN A 79 13.94 17.86 -19.43
CA GLN A 79 13.83 18.84 -20.51
C GLN A 79 13.42 20.25 -20.07
N ARG A 80 12.72 20.40 -18.94
CA ARG A 80 12.17 21.69 -18.48
C ARG A 80 13.09 22.46 -17.56
N VAL A 81 14.09 21.81 -16.96
CA VAL A 81 14.99 22.46 -16.00
C VAL A 81 15.97 23.40 -16.72
N ASN A 82 16.03 24.65 -16.26
CA ASN A 82 17.00 25.65 -16.72
C ASN A 82 18.38 25.37 -16.11
N VAL A 83 19.10 24.42 -16.73
CA VAL A 83 20.43 23.99 -16.28
C VAL A 83 21.45 25.13 -16.36
N SER A 84 21.41 25.94 -17.41
CA SER A 84 22.36 27.06 -17.58
C SER A 84 22.21 28.10 -16.48
N GLY A 85 20.98 28.52 -16.16
CA GLY A 85 20.72 29.45 -15.07
C GLY A 85 21.11 28.89 -13.70
N ALA A 86 20.91 27.58 -13.48
CA ALA A 86 21.34 26.92 -12.26
C ALA A 86 22.87 26.95 -12.08
N ILE A 87 23.62 26.67 -13.16
CA ILE A 87 25.09 26.69 -13.15
C ILE A 87 25.61 28.12 -12.89
N GLU A 88 25.02 29.14 -13.52
CA GLU A 88 25.39 30.55 -13.30
C GLU A 88 25.20 30.98 -11.84
N ILE A 89 24.09 30.58 -11.21
CA ILE A 89 23.81 30.86 -9.80
C ILE A 89 24.84 30.15 -8.90
N LEU A 90 25.14 28.88 -9.17
CA LEU A 90 26.15 28.14 -8.41
C LEU A 90 27.55 28.74 -8.55
N ASP A 91 27.89 29.26 -9.73
CA ASP A 91 29.15 29.96 -9.96
C ASP A 91 29.24 31.30 -9.22
N TRP A 92 28.12 32.02 -9.11
CA TRP A 92 28.05 33.21 -8.27
C TRP A 92 28.15 32.85 -6.77
N LEU A 93 27.35 31.89 -6.29
CA LEU A 93 27.36 31.44 -4.89
C LEU A 93 28.75 30.94 -4.46
N SER A 94 29.44 30.21 -5.33
CA SER A 94 30.82 29.74 -5.10
C SER A 94 31.78 30.89 -4.78
N LYS A 95 31.64 32.04 -5.44
CA LYS A 95 32.47 33.24 -5.21
C LYS A 95 32.15 33.91 -3.86
N GLU A 96 30.87 34.02 -3.51
CA GLU A 96 30.43 34.65 -2.25
C GLU A 96 30.83 33.81 -1.02
N VAL A 97 30.74 32.49 -1.12
CA VAL A 97 31.06 31.55 -0.02
C VAL A 97 32.53 31.62 0.40
N THR A 98 33.46 31.88 -0.53
CA THR A 98 34.88 32.07 -0.21
C THR A 98 35.13 33.16 0.85
N GLY A 99 34.29 34.20 0.89
CA GLY A 99 34.36 35.27 1.89
C GLY A 99 33.81 34.89 3.29
N MET A 100 33.10 33.77 3.40
CA MET A 100 32.40 33.34 4.63
C MET A 100 33.14 32.30 5.45
N LYS A 101 34.26 31.76 4.95
CA LYS A 101 35.00 30.64 5.56
C LYS A 101 35.36 30.88 7.04
N THR A 102 35.60 32.12 7.43
CA THR A 102 35.93 32.53 8.81
C THR A 102 34.80 32.36 9.83
N TYR A 103 33.54 32.22 9.40
CA TYR A 103 32.40 31.98 10.31
C TYR A 103 32.17 30.50 10.59
N LYS A 104 32.50 29.61 9.63
CA LYS A 104 32.48 28.15 9.83
C LYS A 104 33.39 27.73 10.99
N GLU A 105 34.49 28.45 11.19
CA GLU A 105 35.45 28.21 12.27
C GLU A 105 34.95 28.66 13.65
N ARG A 106 33.92 29.53 13.70
CA ARG A 106 33.34 30.08 14.94
C ARG A 106 32.01 29.43 15.33
N MET A 107 31.35 28.75 14.40
CA MET A 107 30.09 28.05 14.60
C MET A 107 30.24 26.67 13.98
N THR A 108 30.46 25.66 14.81
CA THR A 108 30.70 24.30 14.31
C THR A 108 29.37 23.58 14.05
N GLU A 109 29.37 22.71 13.05
CA GLU A 109 28.22 21.84 12.73
C GLU A 109 27.80 21.03 13.96
N GLY A 110 28.76 20.49 14.71
CA GLY A 110 28.50 19.71 15.93
C GLY A 110 27.80 20.50 17.04
N GLU A 111 28.16 21.77 17.27
CA GLU A 111 27.49 22.61 18.28
C GLU A 111 26.02 22.90 17.92
N LEU A 112 25.72 23.08 16.63
CA LEU A 112 24.35 23.31 16.15
C LEU A 112 23.51 22.04 16.14
N GLU A 113 24.09 20.90 15.76
CA GLU A 113 23.43 19.59 15.88
C GLU A 113 23.10 19.27 17.33
N GLU A 114 24.02 19.57 18.25
CA GLU A 114 23.80 19.41 19.68
C GLU A 114 22.73 20.36 20.22
N ALA A 115 22.71 21.61 19.79
CA ALA A 115 21.65 22.56 20.11
C ALA A 115 20.29 22.07 19.61
N LEU A 116 20.22 21.48 18.41
CA LEU A 116 18.98 20.92 17.85
C LEU A 116 18.51 19.71 18.66
N LEU A 117 19.42 18.78 18.97
CA LEU A 117 19.16 17.60 19.79
C LEU A 117 18.71 17.98 21.20
N LEU A 118 19.28 19.03 21.78
CA LEU A 118 18.91 19.56 23.08
C LEU A 118 17.53 20.24 23.03
N THR A 119 17.25 21.04 22.00
CA THR A 119 15.95 21.72 21.82
C THR A 119 14.80 20.72 21.71
N ASN A 120 14.95 19.68 20.87
CA ASN A 120 13.93 18.64 20.73
C ASN A 120 13.71 17.88 22.04
N PHE A 121 14.80 17.62 22.79
CA PHE A 121 14.72 17.01 24.11
C PHE A 121 13.96 17.89 25.11
N LEU A 122 14.28 19.18 25.18
CA LEU A 122 13.65 20.12 26.11
C LEU A 122 12.17 20.34 25.78
N SER A 123 11.82 20.50 24.51
CA SER A 123 10.44 20.65 24.04
C SER A 123 9.56 19.47 24.48
N LEU A 124 9.99 18.24 24.15
CA LEU A 124 9.24 17.02 24.45
C LEU A 124 9.02 16.83 25.96
N ASN A 125 10.04 17.12 26.76
CA ASN A 125 9.98 16.89 28.21
C ASN A 125 9.34 18.05 28.98
N SER A 126 9.31 19.26 28.40
CA SER A 126 8.61 20.40 29.00
C SER A 126 7.09 20.20 28.97
N GLU A 127 6.54 19.67 27.87
CA GLU A 127 5.12 19.31 27.76
C GLU A 127 4.72 18.20 28.73
N ARG A 128 5.59 17.20 28.90
CA ARG A 128 5.36 16.03 29.75
C ARG A 128 5.73 16.24 31.21
N LEU A 129 6.04 17.48 31.62
CA LEU A 129 6.54 17.78 32.96
C LEU A 129 5.63 17.27 34.08
N THR A 130 4.31 17.38 33.92
CA THR A 130 3.34 16.90 34.91
C THR A 130 3.34 15.37 35.02
N GLU A 131 3.42 14.65 33.90
CA GLU A 131 3.56 13.19 33.87
C GLU A 131 4.87 12.74 34.51
N LEU A 132 5.98 13.41 34.17
CA LEU A 132 7.31 13.13 34.71
C LEU A 132 7.39 13.34 36.23
N LYS A 133 6.53 14.20 36.79
CA LYS A 133 6.40 14.43 38.23
C LYS A 133 5.48 13.44 38.95
N ALA A 134 4.57 12.79 38.24
CA ALA A 134 3.54 11.91 38.82
C ALA A 134 4.04 10.49 39.18
N TYR A 135 5.32 10.17 38.96
CA TYR A 135 5.88 8.83 39.18
C TYR A 135 6.08 8.46 40.67
N ASN A 136 5.81 7.19 40.99
CA ASN A 136 5.84 6.61 42.35
C ASN A 136 7.09 5.74 42.60
N GLU A 137 7.74 5.91 43.75
CA GLU A 137 8.94 5.18 44.20
C GLU A 137 8.70 3.68 44.48
N LEU A 138 7.44 3.27 44.64
CA LEU A 138 7.06 1.88 44.95
C LEU A 138 7.08 0.93 43.72
N THR A 139 7.29 1.45 42.51
CA THR A 139 7.08 0.71 41.24
C THR A 139 7.75 -0.68 41.17
N ALA A 140 9.05 -0.82 41.48
CA ALA A 140 9.65 -2.16 41.44
C ALA A 140 9.60 -2.95 42.73
N GLN A 141 9.18 -2.32 43.85
CA GLN A 141 8.65 -3.09 44.96
C GLN A 141 7.33 -3.75 44.55
N ASN A 142 6.44 -3.03 43.86
CA ASN A 142 5.21 -3.57 43.30
C ASN A 142 5.50 -4.70 42.28
N PHE A 143 6.53 -4.56 41.43
CA PHE A 143 6.94 -5.63 40.52
C PHE A 143 7.44 -6.89 41.26
N TYR A 144 8.30 -6.71 42.28
CA TYR A 144 8.78 -7.83 43.10
C TYR A 144 7.63 -8.51 43.86
N SER A 145 6.72 -7.71 44.42
CA SER A 145 5.51 -8.20 45.09
C SER A 145 4.57 -8.92 44.13
N ALA A 146 4.39 -8.42 42.90
CA ALA A 146 3.58 -9.08 41.87
C ALA A 146 4.18 -10.44 41.45
N LEU A 147 5.51 -10.56 41.34
CA LEU A 147 6.17 -11.84 41.04
C LEU A 147 6.10 -12.86 42.19
N ASN A 148 6.01 -12.37 43.43
CA ASN A 148 5.89 -13.20 44.63
C ASN A 148 4.44 -13.47 45.04
N ASP A 149 3.47 -12.89 44.33
CA ASP A 149 2.07 -13.22 44.51
C ASP A 149 1.84 -14.71 44.21
N SER A 150 1.20 -15.39 45.16
CA SER A 150 0.77 -16.79 45.03
C SER A 150 -0.12 -17.05 43.82
N GLY A 151 -0.80 -16.03 43.29
CA GLY A 151 -1.61 -16.10 42.08
C GLY A 151 -0.83 -16.07 40.77
N THR A 152 0.42 -15.60 40.76
CA THR A 152 1.18 -15.33 39.54
C THR A 152 1.49 -16.57 38.69
N PRO A 153 1.86 -17.73 39.26
CA PRO A 153 2.00 -18.96 38.50
C PRO A 153 0.73 -19.36 37.74
N LYS A 154 -0.47 -19.05 38.27
CA LYS A 154 -1.76 -19.35 37.62
C LYS A 154 -1.99 -18.54 36.33
N ILE A 155 -1.21 -17.48 36.12
CA ILE A 155 -1.33 -16.60 34.96
C ILE A 155 -0.61 -17.20 33.76
N TYR A 156 0.49 -17.94 33.94
CA TYR A 156 1.31 -18.45 32.82
C TYR A 156 1.47 -19.97 32.78
N LYS A 157 0.99 -20.70 33.81
CA LYS A 157 0.89 -22.16 33.81
C LYS A 157 -0.53 -22.59 33.47
N PHE A 158 -0.86 -22.55 32.18
CA PHE A 158 -2.21 -22.84 31.67
C PHE A 158 -2.58 -24.32 31.73
N CYS A 159 -1.57 -25.17 31.63
CA CYS A 159 -1.69 -26.61 31.45
C CYS A 159 -0.96 -27.33 32.58
N ASP A 160 -1.46 -28.50 32.95
CA ASP A 160 -0.78 -29.37 33.89
C ASP A 160 0.58 -29.82 33.33
N ASN A 161 1.63 -29.76 34.15
CA ASN A 161 2.98 -30.12 33.74
C ASN A 161 3.07 -31.57 33.23
N GLN A 162 2.28 -32.48 33.81
CA GLN A 162 2.23 -33.88 33.40
C GLN A 162 1.71 -34.02 31.96
N ILE A 163 0.70 -33.24 31.56
CA ILE A 163 0.23 -33.23 30.16
C ILE A 163 1.29 -32.66 29.25
N LEU A 164 1.85 -31.51 29.62
CA LEU A 164 2.83 -30.82 28.79
C LEU A 164 4.05 -31.73 28.52
N ASP A 165 4.46 -32.54 29.49
CA ASP A 165 5.54 -33.52 29.33
C ASP A 165 5.13 -34.73 28.49
N LEU A 166 3.90 -35.23 28.65
CA LEU A 166 3.35 -36.31 27.83
C LEU A 166 3.21 -35.91 26.37
N VAL A 167 2.69 -34.72 26.09
CA VAL A 167 2.55 -34.15 24.73
C VAL A 167 3.90 -33.85 24.11
N SER A 168 4.85 -33.31 24.88
CA SER A 168 6.22 -33.10 24.42
C SER A 168 6.90 -34.41 24.01
N SER A 169 6.69 -35.47 24.79
CA SER A 169 7.22 -36.80 24.50
C SER A 169 6.55 -37.41 23.27
N PHE A 170 5.24 -37.19 23.11
CA PHE A 170 4.46 -37.62 21.95
C PHE A 170 4.87 -36.89 20.66
N TYR A 171 5.06 -35.57 20.70
CA TYR A 171 5.55 -34.78 19.58
C TYR A 171 6.93 -35.26 19.08
N ARG A 172 7.86 -35.50 20.01
CA ARG A 172 9.18 -36.05 19.68
C ARG A 172 9.05 -37.41 18.98
N LEU A 173 8.12 -38.25 19.43
CA LEU A 173 7.87 -39.55 18.81
C LEU A 173 7.27 -39.43 17.39
N LEU A 174 6.40 -38.45 17.14
CA LEU A 174 5.89 -38.18 15.79
C LEU A 174 7.00 -37.70 14.83
N LYS A 175 7.94 -36.87 15.33
CA LYS A 175 8.97 -36.19 14.53
C LYS A 175 10.24 -37.01 14.26
N TYR A 176 10.67 -37.89 15.18
CA TYR A 176 11.93 -38.64 15.04
C TYR A 176 11.69 -40.10 14.59
N GLU A 177 12.39 -40.55 13.53
CA GLU A 177 12.24 -41.88 12.89
C GLU A 177 13.01 -43.04 13.56
N ARG A 178 13.17 -43.08 14.90
CA ARG A 178 13.90 -44.19 15.56
C ARG A 178 13.06 -44.94 16.60
N PRO A 179 12.43 -46.07 16.21
CA PRO A 179 11.57 -46.89 17.07
C PRO A 179 12.34 -47.86 17.99
N GLU A 180 13.63 -47.65 18.25
CA GLU A 180 14.47 -48.58 19.04
C GLU A 180 14.21 -48.56 20.56
N GLN A 181 13.16 -47.86 21.02
CA GLN A 181 12.62 -47.98 22.38
C GLN A 181 11.13 -48.37 22.34
N SER A 182 10.83 -49.53 21.75
CA SER A 182 9.48 -50.05 21.52
C SER A 182 8.65 -50.24 22.80
N HIS A 183 9.28 -50.46 23.96
CA HIS A 183 8.60 -50.85 25.19
C HIS A 183 7.86 -49.69 25.89
N ASN A 184 8.09 -48.43 25.49
CA ASN A 184 7.48 -47.25 26.11
C ASN A 184 6.48 -46.50 25.22
N ILE A 185 6.26 -46.94 23.98
CA ILE A 185 5.32 -46.27 23.06
C ILE A 185 3.89 -46.54 23.52
N LEU A 186 3.52 -47.82 23.71
CA LEU A 186 2.21 -48.22 24.22
C LEU A 186 1.85 -47.56 25.56
N SER A 187 2.82 -47.45 26.48
CA SER A 187 2.60 -46.81 27.78
C SER A 187 2.39 -45.30 27.63
N LEU A 188 3.13 -44.63 26.74
CA LEU A 188 2.91 -43.21 26.41
C LEU A 188 1.52 -42.98 25.82
N PHE A 189 1.08 -43.83 24.89
CA PHE A 189 -0.28 -43.77 24.32
C PHE A 189 -1.35 -44.00 25.40
N ARG A 190 -1.21 -45.03 26.26
CA ARG A 190 -2.15 -45.33 27.37
C ARG A 190 -2.27 -44.17 28.35
N ASN A 191 -1.16 -43.51 28.65
CA ASN A 191 -1.15 -42.37 29.56
C ASN A 191 -1.83 -41.16 28.91
N LEU A 192 -1.50 -40.84 27.66
CA LEU A 192 -2.06 -39.71 26.91
C LEU A 192 -3.58 -39.87 26.64
N SER A 193 -4.05 -41.10 26.38
CA SER A 193 -5.46 -41.41 26.07
C SER A 193 -6.35 -41.69 27.29
N SER A 194 -5.80 -41.58 28.52
CA SER A 194 -6.60 -41.77 29.73
C SER A 194 -7.66 -40.67 29.90
N ASP A 195 -8.82 -41.02 30.46
CA ASP A 195 -9.95 -40.08 30.60
C ASP A 195 -9.57 -38.83 31.40
N GLN A 196 -8.69 -38.99 32.40
CA GLN A 196 -8.17 -37.88 33.18
C GLN A 196 -7.32 -36.92 32.34
N GLN A 197 -6.44 -37.44 31.47
CA GLN A 197 -5.57 -36.58 30.66
C GLN A 197 -6.33 -35.89 29.53
N VAL A 198 -7.37 -36.52 28.99
CA VAL A 198 -8.30 -35.87 28.05
C VAL A 198 -9.03 -34.69 28.71
N LEU A 199 -9.52 -34.86 29.95
CA LEU A 199 -10.14 -33.77 30.72
C LEU A 199 -9.14 -32.64 31.00
N ASN A 200 -7.96 -32.98 31.50
CA ASN A 200 -6.94 -32.01 31.81
C ASN A 200 -6.49 -31.23 30.53
N MET A 201 -6.50 -31.88 29.35
CA MET A 201 -6.17 -31.24 28.08
C MET A 201 -7.24 -30.22 27.68
N ARG A 202 -8.54 -30.55 27.84
CA ARG A 202 -9.64 -29.59 27.61
C ARG A 202 -9.50 -28.37 28.50
N GLU A 203 -9.14 -28.57 29.77
CA GLU A 203 -8.91 -27.47 30.72
C GLU A 203 -7.70 -26.61 30.31
N CYS A 204 -6.60 -27.22 29.90
CA CYS A 204 -5.41 -26.55 29.35
C CYS A 204 -5.75 -25.59 28.20
N TYR A 205 -6.51 -26.06 27.20
CA TYR A 205 -6.92 -25.22 26.06
C TYR A 205 -7.88 -24.09 26.47
N LYS A 206 -8.82 -24.35 27.38
CA LYS A 206 -9.74 -23.34 27.91
C LYS A 206 -9.01 -22.23 28.69
N ASN A 207 -7.96 -22.59 29.43
CA ASN A 207 -7.13 -21.63 30.15
C ASN A 207 -6.22 -20.83 29.20
N LEU A 208 -5.72 -21.47 28.14
CA LEU A 208 -4.94 -20.80 27.09
C LEU A 208 -5.74 -19.71 26.36
N GLU A 209 -7.01 -19.99 26.05
CA GLU A 209 -7.90 -19.01 25.41
C GLU A 209 -8.10 -17.75 26.27
N LYS A 210 -8.22 -17.93 27.60
CA LYS A 210 -8.43 -16.84 28.56
C LYS A 210 -7.18 -16.07 28.95
N PHE A 211 -6.00 -16.58 28.60
CA PHE A 211 -4.72 -16.01 29.02
C PHE A 211 -4.56 -14.52 28.67
N PRO A 212 -4.83 -14.04 27.43
CA PRO A 212 -4.58 -12.64 27.09
C PRO A 212 -5.34 -11.66 27.99
N GLU A 213 -6.54 -12.02 28.42
CA GLU A 213 -7.34 -11.22 29.34
C GLU A 213 -6.87 -11.34 30.79
N MET A 214 -6.56 -12.56 31.25
CA MET A 214 -6.04 -12.79 32.61
C MET A 214 -4.71 -12.08 32.82
N TYR A 215 -3.82 -12.12 31.82
CA TYR A 215 -2.53 -11.42 31.87
C TYR A 215 -2.72 -9.91 31.94
N LYS A 216 -3.55 -9.31 31.07
CA LYS A 216 -3.82 -7.86 31.08
C LYS A 216 -4.40 -7.36 32.41
N LYS A 217 -5.18 -8.18 33.11
CA LYS A 217 -5.76 -7.86 34.43
C LYS A 217 -4.80 -8.09 35.60
N SER A 218 -3.63 -8.67 35.36
CA SER A 218 -2.70 -9.03 36.43
C SER A 218 -1.88 -7.86 36.96
N SER A 219 -1.53 -7.93 38.24
CA SER A 219 -0.55 -7.03 38.89
C SER A 219 0.83 -7.08 38.21
N LEU A 220 1.19 -8.23 37.63
CA LEU A 220 2.43 -8.42 36.86
C LEU A 220 2.45 -7.57 35.58
N TYR A 221 1.34 -7.51 34.83
CA TYR A 221 1.24 -6.66 33.64
C TYR A 221 1.33 -5.18 33.97
N THR A 222 0.60 -4.73 35.00
CA THR A 222 0.62 -3.34 35.46
C THR A 222 2.03 -2.92 35.90
N SER A 223 2.67 -3.71 36.75
CA SER A 223 4.02 -3.41 37.25
C SER A 223 5.11 -3.47 36.16
N LEU A 224 4.99 -4.36 35.16
CA LEU A 224 5.85 -4.35 33.97
C LEU A 224 5.73 -3.06 33.17
N ASN A 225 4.49 -2.58 32.96
CA ASN A 225 4.26 -1.32 32.26
C ASN A 225 4.84 -0.13 33.03
N GLU A 226 4.69 -0.09 34.35
CA GLU A 226 5.31 0.93 35.20
C GLU A 226 6.86 0.88 35.10
N MET A 227 7.47 -0.31 35.08
CA MET A 227 8.91 -0.49 34.90
C MET A 227 9.43 0.01 33.54
N VAL A 228 8.66 -0.18 32.46
CA VAL A 228 8.96 0.42 31.14
C VAL A 228 8.99 1.94 31.22
N GLN A 229 8.08 2.56 31.99
CA GLN A 229 8.09 4.01 32.18
C GLN A 229 9.30 4.49 32.99
N LEU A 230 9.73 3.74 34.02
CA LEU A 230 10.94 4.06 34.77
C LEU A 230 12.20 4.04 33.91
N ARG A 231 12.32 3.08 32.97
CA ARG A 231 13.45 3.08 32.01
C ARG A 231 13.44 4.32 31.13
N LYS A 232 12.26 4.73 30.65
CA LYS A 232 12.12 5.95 29.83
C LYS A 232 12.57 7.17 30.63
N LEU A 233 12.13 7.29 31.88
CA LEU A 233 12.49 8.39 32.77
C LEU A 233 14.01 8.44 33.04
N LYS A 234 14.64 7.28 33.29
CA LYS A 234 16.10 7.18 33.36
C LYS A 234 16.78 7.60 32.05
N SER A 235 16.25 7.17 30.90
CA SER A 235 16.80 7.55 29.60
C SER A 235 16.76 9.06 29.43
N VAL A 236 15.65 9.70 29.82
CA VAL A 236 15.51 11.16 29.82
C VAL A 236 16.58 11.81 30.71
N ALA A 237 16.75 11.32 31.93
CA ALA A 237 17.76 11.81 32.87
C ALA A 237 19.20 11.65 32.35
N LYS A 238 19.55 10.48 31.81
CA LYS A 238 20.87 10.21 31.21
C LYS A 238 21.14 11.10 29.99
N THR A 239 20.15 11.25 29.11
CA THR A 239 20.25 12.14 27.95
C THR A 239 20.40 13.60 28.38
N PHE A 240 19.70 14.02 29.43
CA PHE A 240 19.88 15.34 30.00
C PHE A 240 21.30 15.55 30.50
N VAL A 241 21.88 14.65 31.30
CA VAL A 241 23.29 14.72 31.77
C VAL A 241 24.28 14.80 30.62
N GLN A 242 24.11 13.92 29.62
CA GLN A 242 25.01 13.87 28.46
C GLN A 242 25.00 15.19 27.69
N LYS A 243 23.82 15.82 27.56
CA LYS A 243 23.63 17.07 26.82
C LYS A 243 23.87 18.31 27.69
N SER A 244 23.71 18.21 29.01
CA SER A 244 23.78 19.35 29.92
C SER A 244 25.19 19.85 30.18
N ARG A 245 26.19 18.96 30.05
CA ARG A 245 27.63 19.29 30.05
C ARG A 245 28.05 20.32 29.01
N ARG A 246 27.19 20.62 28.03
CA ARG A 246 27.43 21.54 26.91
C ARG A 246 26.40 22.68 26.83
N HIS A 247 25.65 22.94 27.89
CA HIS A 247 24.66 24.03 27.94
C HIS A 247 25.29 25.43 27.80
N SER A 248 26.55 25.62 28.20
CA SER A 248 27.29 26.87 28.02
C SER A 248 27.49 27.25 26.54
N SER A 249 27.47 26.28 25.63
CA SER A 249 27.62 26.49 24.18
C SER A 249 26.42 27.22 23.56
N VAL A 250 25.21 27.05 24.10
CA VAL A 250 23.97 27.70 23.59
C VAL A 250 24.05 29.23 23.69
N GLY A 251 24.77 29.74 24.71
CA GLY A 251 24.99 31.18 24.88
C GLY A 251 25.94 31.81 23.84
N ASN A 252 26.95 31.05 23.38
CA ASN A 252 27.94 31.54 22.41
C ASN A 252 27.41 31.56 20.96
N ILE A 253 26.37 30.78 20.67
CA ILE A 253 25.75 30.72 19.34
C ILE A 253 25.08 32.07 19.01
N SER A 254 24.41 32.75 19.95
CA SER A 254 23.66 34.00 19.70
C SER A 254 24.49 35.12 19.06
N GLU A 255 25.66 35.41 19.63
CA GLU A 255 26.51 36.52 19.21
C GLU A 255 27.12 36.24 17.82
N THR A 256 27.45 34.97 17.58
CA THR A 256 27.96 34.50 16.30
C THR A 256 26.89 34.56 15.21
N VAL A 257 25.64 34.23 15.55
CA VAL A 257 24.47 34.36 14.67
C VAL A 257 24.22 35.81 14.28
N GLU A 258 24.17 36.72 15.23
CA GLU A 258 23.90 38.14 14.96
C GLU A 258 24.93 38.76 14.00
N LYS A 259 26.22 38.49 14.26
CA LYS A 259 27.33 38.93 13.39
C LYS A 259 27.30 38.29 12.00
N PHE A 260 26.87 37.02 11.91
CA PHE A 260 26.73 36.31 10.65
C PHE A 260 25.56 36.87 9.81
N MET A 261 24.38 37.04 10.41
CA MET A 261 23.18 37.57 9.76
C MET A 261 23.43 38.99 9.21
N GLY A 262 24.17 39.82 9.95
CA GLY A 262 24.55 41.16 9.50
C GLY A 262 25.38 41.17 8.20
N LYS A 263 26.28 40.19 8.00
CA LYS A 263 27.05 40.06 6.76
C LYS A 263 26.26 39.43 5.61
N MET A 264 25.34 38.51 5.91
CA MET A 264 24.51 37.85 4.88
C MET A 264 23.47 38.76 4.23
N LYS A 265 23.11 39.87 4.89
CA LYS A 265 22.14 40.86 4.39
C LYS A 265 22.43 41.31 2.95
N GLY A 266 23.70 41.49 2.59
CA GLY A 266 24.12 41.88 1.23
C GLY A 266 23.93 40.81 0.16
N ILE A 267 23.96 39.52 0.55
CA ILE A 267 23.83 38.37 -0.36
C ILE A 267 22.36 38.04 -0.60
N TRP A 268 21.53 38.12 0.44
CA TRP A 268 20.08 37.91 0.32
C TRP A 268 19.39 38.94 -0.55
N SER A 269 19.84 40.20 -0.50
CA SER A 269 19.31 41.26 -1.37
C SER A 269 19.59 41.06 -2.86
N LYS A 270 20.48 40.12 -3.23
CA LYS A 270 20.96 39.90 -4.60
C LYS A 270 20.66 38.49 -5.14
N LEU A 271 19.99 37.64 -4.37
CA LEU A 271 19.63 36.28 -4.81
C LEU A 271 18.66 36.38 -6.00
N PRO A 272 18.99 35.83 -7.18
CA PRO A 272 18.16 35.95 -8.36
C PRO A 272 16.87 35.12 -8.18
N LEU A 273 15.73 35.80 -8.18
CA LEU A 273 14.39 35.24 -7.95
C LEU A 273 13.88 34.31 -9.07
N ASN A 274 14.65 34.07 -10.14
CA ASN A 274 14.24 33.30 -11.32
C ASN A 274 14.64 31.80 -11.29
N PHE A 275 15.13 31.29 -10.16
CA PHE A 275 15.47 29.87 -9.99
C PHE A 275 14.25 29.05 -9.53
N ASN A 276 13.70 28.21 -10.41
CA ASN A 276 12.61 27.30 -10.06
C ASN A 276 13.15 26.08 -9.29
N SER A 277 13.30 26.22 -7.97
CA SER A 277 13.77 25.16 -7.07
C SER A 277 12.84 23.93 -7.06
N THR A 278 11.57 24.08 -7.43
CA THR A 278 10.58 22.99 -7.43
C THR A 278 10.90 21.90 -8.44
N ASP A 279 11.35 22.25 -9.65
CA ASP A 279 11.67 21.25 -10.68
C ASP A 279 13.00 20.54 -10.39
N VAL A 280 13.96 21.24 -9.79
CA VAL A 280 15.21 20.64 -9.30
C VAL A 280 14.90 19.66 -8.16
N ASN A 281 14.10 20.08 -7.17
CA ASN A 281 13.59 19.22 -6.09
C ASN A 281 12.91 17.95 -6.63
N ARG A 282 12.05 18.09 -7.64
CA ARG A 282 11.37 16.96 -8.29
C ARG A 282 12.37 16.03 -8.97
N LEU A 283 13.36 16.56 -9.68
CA LEU A 283 14.42 15.75 -10.28
C LEU A 283 15.20 14.96 -9.22
N MET A 284 15.66 15.61 -8.15
CA MET A 284 16.40 14.93 -7.08
C MET A 284 15.55 13.89 -6.37
N ASN A 285 14.27 14.17 -6.11
CA ASN A 285 13.35 13.19 -5.53
C ASN A 285 13.14 11.99 -6.46
N LEU A 286 13.04 12.22 -7.78
CA LEU A 286 12.96 11.12 -8.74
C LEU A 286 14.26 10.34 -8.81
N TYR A 287 15.43 10.98 -8.76
CA TYR A 287 16.72 10.30 -8.68
C TYR A 287 16.88 9.49 -7.38
N SER A 288 16.45 10.01 -6.23
CA SER A 288 16.43 9.30 -4.95
C SER A 288 15.52 8.07 -4.99
N LYS A 289 14.32 8.21 -5.59
CA LYS A 289 13.41 7.09 -5.83
C LYS A 289 13.98 6.09 -6.83
N LEU A 290 14.57 6.56 -7.93
CA LEU A 290 15.24 5.73 -8.93
C LEU A 290 16.42 4.98 -8.29
N TRP A 291 17.17 5.60 -7.39
CA TRP A 291 18.26 4.93 -6.66
C TRP A 291 17.76 3.68 -5.92
N ASN A 292 16.63 3.80 -5.23
CA ASN A 292 16.00 2.67 -4.56
C ASN A 292 15.29 1.69 -5.54
N HIS A 293 14.85 2.17 -6.72
CA HIS A 293 14.01 1.41 -7.67
C HIS A 293 14.68 0.92 -8.96
N ILE A 294 15.92 1.32 -9.29
CA ILE A 294 16.68 0.83 -10.45
C ILE A 294 16.86 -0.70 -10.38
N ILE A 295 16.66 -1.29 -9.20
CA ILE A 295 16.70 -2.74 -8.95
C ILE A 295 15.31 -3.42 -9.11
N LEU A 296 14.21 -2.66 -9.10
CA LEU A 296 12.89 -3.18 -8.68
C LEU A 296 11.81 -3.29 -9.76
N ARG A 297 11.80 -2.44 -10.82
CA ARG A 297 10.78 -2.54 -11.88
C ARG A 297 11.35 -2.16 -13.24
N ARG A 298 11.55 -3.14 -14.12
CA ARG A 298 11.60 -2.88 -15.56
C ARG A 298 10.14 -2.72 -16.00
N GLU A 299 9.76 -1.56 -16.53
CA GLU A 299 8.45 -1.45 -17.18
C GLU A 299 8.32 -2.50 -18.28
N PRO A 300 7.11 -3.01 -18.55
CA PRO A 300 6.91 -3.98 -19.62
C PRO A 300 7.34 -3.33 -20.94
N LYS A 301 8.40 -3.87 -21.56
CA LYS A 301 8.85 -3.43 -22.89
C LYS A 301 7.76 -3.75 -23.91
N ILE A 302 7.09 -2.72 -24.43
CA ILE A 302 6.06 -2.86 -25.45
C ILE A 302 6.75 -2.83 -26.81
N MET A 303 7.52 -1.82 -27.15
CA MET A 303 8.14 -1.65 -28.47
C MET A 303 9.57 -2.19 -28.56
N THR A 304 10.26 -2.41 -27.43
CA THR A 304 11.72 -2.69 -27.37
C THR A 304 12.07 -4.04 -26.73
N ALA A 305 11.14 -5.01 -26.76
CA ALA A 305 11.29 -6.31 -26.09
C ALA A 305 12.54 -7.11 -26.48
N GLY A 306 13.13 -6.86 -27.65
CA GLY A 306 14.38 -7.48 -28.13
C GLY A 306 15.67 -6.80 -27.63
N PHE A 307 15.60 -5.56 -27.13
CA PHE A 307 16.74 -4.84 -26.56
C PHE A 307 16.73 -5.00 -25.04
N ILE A 308 17.31 -6.09 -24.52
CA ILE A 308 17.08 -6.54 -23.14
C ILE A 308 18.06 -5.88 -22.15
N LEU A 309 19.28 -5.62 -22.57
CA LEU A 309 20.32 -4.92 -21.81
C LEU A 309 20.46 -3.46 -22.24
N PRO A 310 21.03 -2.62 -21.35
CA PRO A 310 21.57 -1.33 -21.77
C PRO A 310 22.52 -1.53 -22.95
N MET A 311 22.46 -0.62 -23.92
CA MET A 311 23.26 -0.59 -25.14
C MET A 311 23.00 -1.72 -26.12
N ASP A 312 21.96 -2.55 -25.95
CA ASP A 312 21.68 -3.62 -26.93
C ASP A 312 21.36 -3.07 -28.33
N THR A 313 20.89 -1.81 -28.44
CA THR A 313 20.61 -1.16 -29.73
C THR A 313 21.85 -1.07 -30.62
N ILE A 314 23.03 -0.76 -30.07
CA ILE A 314 24.27 -0.59 -30.85
C ILE A 314 24.81 -1.92 -31.38
N LYS A 315 24.48 -3.03 -30.72
CA LYS A 315 24.95 -4.38 -31.09
C LYS A 315 24.36 -4.86 -32.41
N VAL A 316 23.23 -4.30 -32.86
CA VAL A 316 22.58 -4.70 -34.13
C VAL A 316 23.54 -4.66 -35.32
N LYS A 317 24.49 -3.71 -35.33
CA LYS A 317 25.51 -3.63 -36.38
C LYS A 317 26.43 -4.86 -36.38
N GLU A 318 26.88 -5.29 -35.21
CA GLU A 318 27.75 -6.45 -35.03
C GLU A 318 26.97 -7.75 -35.22
N ASP A 319 25.72 -7.79 -34.74
CA ASP A 319 24.79 -8.92 -34.86
C ASP A 319 24.52 -9.30 -36.32
N LEU A 320 24.31 -8.30 -37.20
CA LEU A 320 24.14 -8.51 -38.65
C LEU A 320 25.37 -9.14 -39.29
N GLU A 321 26.55 -8.88 -38.74
CA GLU A 321 27.82 -9.39 -39.23
C GLU A 321 28.24 -10.72 -38.57
N SER A 322 27.50 -11.16 -37.54
CA SER A 322 27.81 -12.36 -36.75
C SER A 322 27.80 -13.64 -37.59
N SER A 323 28.64 -14.59 -37.22
CA SER A 323 28.72 -15.91 -37.88
C SER A 323 27.38 -16.65 -37.81
N PHE A 324 26.69 -16.57 -36.66
CA PHE A 324 25.37 -17.15 -36.48
C PHE A 324 24.35 -16.55 -37.46
N PHE A 325 24.21 -15.22 -37.51
CA PHE A 325 23.21 -14.60 -38.38
C PHE A 325 23.50 -14.86 -39.86
N LYS A 326 24.75 -14.72 -40.30
CA LYS A 326 25.12 -14.97 -41.72
C LYS A 326 24.92 -16.41 -42.14
N ASN A 327 25.36 -17.36 -41.32
CA ASN A 327 25.36 -18.77 -41.72
C ASN A 327 23.99 -19.42 -41.53
N ILE A 328 23.28 -19.07 -40.46
CA ILE A 328 22.06 -19.78 -40.02
C ILE A 328 20.79 -19.03 -40.43
N VAL A 329 20.73 -17.71 -40.25
CA VAL A 329 19.53 -16.92 -40.55
C VAL A 329 19.50 -16.46 -42.01
N ALA A 330 20.64 -15.97 -42.52
CA ALA A 330 20.76 -15.52 -43.90
C ALA A 330 21.12 -16.65 -44.88
N GLY A 331 21.34 -17.88 -44.41
CA GLY A 331 21.68 -19.03 -45.25
C GLY A 331 22.91 -18.81 -46.14
N LYS A 332 23.95 -18.12 -45.61
CA LYS A 332 25.18 -17.70 -46.32
C LYS A 332 24.96 -16.70 -47.45
N LYS A 333 23.77 -16.07 -47.55
CA LYS A 333 23.48 -14.97 -48.48
C LYS A 333 24.02 -13.64 -47.95
N ASP A 334 24.17 -12.66 -48.85
CA ASP A 334 24.71 -11.34 -48.52
C ASP A 334 23.71 -10.52 -47.68
N VAL A 335 24.15 -10.07 -46.50
CA VAL A 335 23.36 -9.27 -45.56
C VAL A 335 23.35 -7.78 -45.90
N LYS A 336 24.19 -7.30 -46.84
CA LYS A 336 24.29 -5.87 -47.20
C LYS A 336 22.98 -5.22 -47.58
N ARG A 337 22.02 -5.97 -48.15
CA ARG A 337 20.67 -5.47 -48.49
C ARG A 337 19.92 -5.06 -47.22
N LEU A 338 19.92 -5.93 -46.20
CA LEU A 338 19.28 -5.67 -44.91
C LEU A 338 20.03 -4.57 -44.13
N THR A 339 21.37 -4.59 -44.14
CA THR A 339 22.19 -3.57 -43.47
C THR A 339 21.95 -2.18 -44.04
N ARG A 340 21.81 -2.05 -45.36
CA ARG A 340 21.46 -0.76 -46.02
C ARG A 340 20.06 -0.31 -45.62
N ALA A 341 19.09 -1.22 -45.62
CA ALA A 341 17.72 -0.91 -45.19
C ALA A 341 17.66 -0.48 -43.71
N LEU A 342 18.56 -0.99 -42.85
CA LEU A 342 18.62 -0.65 -41.42
C LEU A 342 19.52 0.56 -41.07
N ASN A 343 20.11 1.25 -42.06
CA ASN A 343 21.12 2.28 -41.80
C ASN A 343 20.64 3.43 -40.89
N PHE A 344 19.35 3.79 -40.97
CA PHE A 344 18.78 4.81 -40.09
C PHE A 344 18.59 4.31 -38.67
N PHE A 345 18.14 3.07 -38.49
CA PHE A 345 18.14 2.45 -37.17
C PHE A 345 19.56 2.43 -36.57
N LEU A 346 20.60 2.14 -37.35
CA LEU A 346 21.98 2.14 -36.85
C LEU A 346 22.45 3.53 -36.37
N LYS A 347 22.04 4.61 -37.06
CA LYS A 347 22.28 5.99 -36.60
C LYS A 347 21.51 6.29 -35.31
N PHE A 348 20.24 5.87 -35.24
CA PHE A 348 19.42 5.99 -34.03
C PHE A 348 20.03 5.22 -32.85
N ALA A 349 20.53 4.01 -33.08
CA ALA A 349 21.19 3.18 -32.07
C ALA A 349 22.44 3.87 -31.52
N ALA A 350 23.24 4.51 -32.37
CA ALA A 350 24.43 5.25 -31.93
C ALA A 350 24.09 6.46 -31.04
N GLU A 351 23.07 7.25 -31.38
CA GLU A 351 22.62 8.37 -30.54
C GLU A 351 21.92 7.89 -29.26
N SER A 352 21.13 6.81 -29.34
CA SER A 352 20.48 6.20 -28.17
C SER A 352 21.50 5.68 -27.18
N ALA A 353 22.58 5.07 -27.65
CA ALA A 353 23.69 4.63 -26.80
C ALA A 353 24.34 5.81 -26.06
N LYS A 354 24.55 6.96 -26.71
CA LYS A 354 25.08 8.16 -26.02
C LYS A 354 24.16 8.61 -24.89
N LEU A 355 22.85 8.56 -25.12
CA LEU A 355 21.84 8.93 -24.13
C LEU A 355 21.79 7.94 -22.96
N GLU A 356 21.81 6.64 -23.23
CA GLU A 356 21.92 5.59 -22.20
C GLU A 356 23.21 5.76 -21.37
N ASN A 357 24.34 6.11 -22.00
CA ASN A 357 25.61 6.37 -21.29
C ASN A 357 25.53 7.62 -20.41
N ALA A 358 24.98 8.71 -20.94
CA ALA A 358 24.81 9.96 -20.20
C ALA A 358 23.94 9.73 -18.96
N PHE A 359 22.87 8.93 -19.10
CA PHE A 359 22.02 8.53 -17.99
C PHE A 359 22.79 7.66 -16.97
N ALA A 360 23.47 6.60 -17.41
CA ALA A 360 24.24 5.72 -16.52
C ALA A 360 25.33 6.47 -15.74
N ASN A 361 26.06 7.37 -16.40
CA ASN A 361 27.08 8.21 -15.77
C ASN A 361 26.46 9.17 -14.74
N SER A 362 25.26 9.72 -15.03
CA SER A 362 24.55 10.56 -14.06
C SER A 362 24.15 9.77 -12.81
N VAL A 363 23.66 8.54 -12.98
CA VAL A 363 23.26 7.68 -11.85
C VAL A 363 24.46 7.33 -10.98
N ASN A 364 25.59 6.96 -11.59
CA ASN A 364 26.82 6.65 -10.86
C ASN A 364 27.37 7.88 -10.13
N PHE A 365 27.39 9.04 -10.77
CA PHE A 365 27.81 10.28 -10.12
C PHE A 365 26.92 10.62 -8.92
N ILE A 366 25.60 10.54 -9.11
CA ILE A 366 24.62 10.85 -8.06
C ILE A 366 24.74 9.87 -6.91
N LYS A 367 24.94 8.56 -7.16
CA LYS A 367 25.20 7.57 -6.11
C LYS A 367 26.28 8.04 -5.14
N ASP A 368 27.40 8.50 -5.68
CA ASP A 368 28.59 8.80 -4.90
C ASP A 368 28.51 10.18 -4.21
N HIS A 369 27.59 11.05 -4.66
CA HIS A 369 27.49 12.45 -4.22
C HIS A 369 26.08 12.86 -3.72
N MET A 370 25.16 11.90 -3.56
CA MET A 370 23.73 12.17 -3.29
C MET A 370 23.55 12.99 -2.02
N SER A 371 24.26 12.64 -0.95
CA SER A 371 24.16 13.33 0.34
C SER A 371 24.50 14.81 0.23
N GLY A 372 25.57 15.15 -0.50
CA GLY A 372 25.96 16.54 -0.74
C GLY A 372 24.94 17.29 -1.61
N ILE A 373 24.43 16.66 -2.66
CA ILE A 373 23.41 17.26 -3.54
C ILE A 373 22.10 17.53 -2.76
N GLU A 374 21.63 16.57 -1.96
CA GLU A 374 20.46 16.72 -1.10
C GLU A 374 20.64 17.81 -0.06
N GLN A 375 21.82 17.86 0.56
CA GLN A 375 22.18 18.90 1.53
C GLN A 375 22.13 20.28 0.90
N MET A 376 22.75 20.47 -0.27
CA MET A 376 22.71 21.76 -0.98
C MET A 376 21.28 22.18 -1.33
N ASN A 377 20.46 21.24 -1.78
CA ASN A 377 19.08 21.54 -2.09
C ASN A 377 18.26 21.95 -0.86
N LYS A 378 18.42 21.24 0.27
CA LYS A 378 17.81 21.65 1.54
C LYS A 378 18.23 23.06 1.91
N THR A 379 19.53 23.34 1.82
CA THR A 379 20.12 24.65 2.05
C THR A 379 19.50 25.73 1.16
N VAL A 380 19.39 25.50 -0.16
CA VAL A 380 18.77 26.45 -1.11
C VAL A 380 17.29 26.68 -0.78
N ASN A 381 16.51 25.63 -0.48
CA ASN A 381 15.10 25.79 -0.12
C ASN A 381 14.91 26.56 1.20
N VAL A 382 15.79 26.32 2.18
CA VAL A 382 15.79 27.07 3.45
C VAL A 382 16.12 28.54 3.21
N PHE A 383 17.10 28.84 2.34
CA PHE A 383 17.39 30.23 1.96
C PHE A 383 16.23 30.91 1.22
N LEU A 384 15.50 30.20 0.36
CA LEU A 384 14.36 30.74 -0.39
C LEU A 384 13.11 30.96 0.48
N SER A 385 12.98 30.26 1.61
CA SER A 385 11.79 30.30 2.48
C SER A 385 11.91 31.22 3.69
N PHE A 386 13.09 31.79 3.95
CA PHE A 386 13.34 32.60 5.15
C PHE A 386 13.20 34.11 4.87
N ASN A 387 12.24 34.78 5.54
CA ASN A 387 12.04 36.23 5.44
C ASN A 387 13.03 37.01 6.32
N ALA A 388 14.06 37.60 5.71
CA ALA A 388 15.19 38.20 6.41
C ALA A 388 14.89 39.40 7.34
N GLU A 389 13.75 40.08 7.19
CA GLU A 389 13.58 41.45 7.73
C GLU A 389 13.30 41.53 9.24
N ASN A 390 12.68 40.49 9.83
CA ASN A 390 12.27 40.48 11.25
C ASN A 390 13.02 39.46 12.12
N ILE A 391 14.03 38.78 11.58
CA ILE A 391 14.61 37.57 12.19
C ILE A 391 15.68 37.86 13.24
N SER A 392 16.55 38.86 13.06
CA SER A 392 17.63 39.10 14.03
C SER A 392 17.10 39.44 15.42
N THR A 393 16.02 40.21 15.49
CA THR A 393 15.37 40.60 16.75
C THR A 393 14.76 39.39 17.46
N ARG A 394 14.03 38.53 16.73
CA ARG A 394 13.38 37.33 17.30
C ARG A 394 14.40 36.28 17.77
N ILE A 395 15.51 36.10 17.04
CA ILE A 395 16.60 35.21 17.45
C ILE A 395 17.26 35.73 18.74
N SER A 396 17.48 37.04 18.85
CA SER A 396 18.09 37.64 20.04
C SER A 396 17.26 37.40 21.30
N GLU A 397 15.94 37.57 21.22
CA GLU A 397 15.02 37.35 22.36
C GLU A 397 14.94 35.89 22.80
N LEU A 398 14.85 34.96 21.84
CA LEU A 398 14.85 33.53 22.15
C LEU A 398 16.16 33.09 22.80
N THR A 399 17.29 33.56 22.29
CA THR A 399 18.57 33.10 22.81
C THR A 399 18.83 33.63 24.22
N LYS A 400 18.35 34.84 24.56
CA LYS A 400 18.36 35.35 25.94
C LYS A 400 17.59 34.43 26.91
N SER A 401 16.40 33.99 26.51
CA SER A 401 15.57 33.09 27.33
C SER A 401 16.23 31.72 27.53
N ALA A 402 16.87 31.18 26.48
CA ALA A 402 17.62 29.92 26.56
C ALA A 402 18.83 30.01 27.52
N ILE A 403 19.55 31.13 27.50
CA ILE A 403 20.68 31.41 28.41
C ILE A 403 20.21 31.51 29.87
N GLU A 404 19.09 32.16 30.11
CA GLU A 404 18.56 32.32 31.47
C GLU A 404 18.16 30.96 32.06
N CYS A 405 17.48 30.12 31.28
CA CYS A 405 17.03 28.81 31.75
C CYS A 405 18.17 27.78 31.89
N SER A 406 19.23 27.89 31.09
CA SER A 406 20.38 26.98 31.19
C SER A 406 21.23 27.22 32.46
N LYS A 407 21.16 28.41 33.06
CA LYS A 407 21.85 28.74 34.33
C LYS A 407 21.27 28.02 35.56
N LYS A 408 20.10 27.39 35.45
CA LYS A 408 19.46 26.63 36.56
C LYS A 408 20.06 25.22 36.77
N VAL A 409 21.07 24.81 36.00
CA VAL A 409 21.74 23.50 36.12
C VAL A 409 22.79 23.53 37.25
N THR A 410 22.80 22.51 38.13
CA THR A 410 23.77 22.32 39.22
C THR A 410 24.90 21.33 38.85
N ASP A 411 26.08 21.45 39.49
CA ASP A 411 27.35 20.79 39.14
C ASP A 411 27.33 19.23 39.23
N ASP A 412 28.05 18.56 38.31
CA ASP A 412 27.82 17.19 37.78
C ASP A 412 28.77 16.09 38.35
N THR A 413 29.23 16.21 39.59
CA THR A 413 30.29 15.33 40.13
C THR A 413 29.81 13.98 40.71
N LEU A 414 28.51 13.69 40.79
CA LEU A 414 27.97 12.52 41.53
C LEU A 414 27.31 11.39 40.70
N LEU A 415 27.35 11.40 39.36
CA LEU A 415 26.40 10.65 38.52
C LEU A 415 26.86 9.33 37.86
N LYS A 416 27.91 8.65 38.35
CA LYS A 416 28.34 7.35 37.80
C LYS A 416 27.84 6.11 38.54
N ASN A 417 27.57 6.20 39.84
CA ASN A 417 27.34 5.01 40.67
C ASN A 417 25.86 4.61 40.83
N GLY A 418 24.90 5.55 40.73
CA GLY A 418 23.47 5.27 40.91
C GLY A 418 22.80 4.57 39.71
N PHE A 419 23.07 5.00 38.48
CA PHE A 419 22.43 4.46 37.28
C PHE A 419 22.86 3.03 36.90
N SER A 420 24.05 2.58 37.33
CA SER A 420 24.53 1.21 37.08
C SER A 420 23.69 0.19 37.84
N LYS A 421 23.45 0.43 39.13
CA LYS A 421 22.61 -0.45 39.98
C LYS A 421 21.18 -0.58 39.43
N PHE A 422 20.63 0.50 38.88
CA PHE A 422 19.34 0.44 38.18
C PHE A 422 19.40 -0.37 36.87
N GLU A 423 20.47 -0.29 36.06
CA GLU A 423 20.57 -1.15 34.86
C GLU A 423 20.59 -2.62 35.27
N ASP A 424 21.37 -2.97 36.29
CA ASP A 424 21.48 -4.36 36.74
C ASP A 424 20.13 -4.90 37.21
N ALA A 425 19.33 -4.08 37.90
CA ALA A 425 17.98 -4.41 38.32
C ALA A 425 16.99 -4.48 37.15
N TYR A 426 17.06 -3.51 36.24
CA TYR A 426 16.13 -3.38 35.13
C TYR A 426 16.36 -4.44 34.03
N ASN A 427 17.60 -4.81 33.75
CA ASN A 427 17.94 -5.91 32.84
C ASN A 427 17.37 -7.25 33.30
N GLN A 428 17.30 -7.46 34.63
CA GLN A 428 16.67 -8.65 35.20
C GLN A 428 15.15 -8.66 34.97
N VAL A 429 14.47 -7.51 35.13
CA VAL A 429 13.04 -7.37 34.84
C VAL A 429 12.72 -7.62 33.36
N ILE A 430 13.53 -7.07 32.45
CA ILE A 430 13.38 -7.29 31.00
C ILE A 430 13.49 -8.77 30.67
N SER A 431 14.45 -9.48 31.26
CA SER A 431 14.64 -10.89 30.95
C SER A 431 13.38 -11.73 31.23
N VAL A 432 12.60 -11.36 32.26
CA VAL A 432 11.31 -11.99 32.57
C VAL A 432 10.24 -11.54 31.58
N GLN A 433 10.18 -10.24 31.26
CA GLN A 433 9.24 -9.67 30.29
C GLN A 433 9.37 -10.29 28.88
N GLU A 434 10.60 -10.50 28.40
CA GLU A 434 10.88 -11.09 27.09
C GLU A 434 10.29 -12.50 26.95
N VAL A 435 10.54 -13.36 27.94
CA VAL A 435 10.02 -14.73 27.89
C VAL A 435 8.52 -14.76 28.08
N LEU A 436 7.97 -13.85 28.89
CA LEU A 436 6.53 -13.71 29.03
C LEU A 436 5.83 -13.28 27.73
N GLN A 437 6.50 -12.46 26.90
CA GLN A 437 6.00 -12.15 25.54
C GLN A 437 6.05 -13.38 24.63
N ILE A 438 7.09 -14.20 24.71
CA ILE A 438 7.16 -15.46 23.95
C ILE A 438 5.99 -16.38 24.34
N VAL A 439 5.70 -16.54 25.64
CA VAL A 439 4.54 -17.30 26.14
C VAL A 439 3.22 -16.72 25.60
N ARG A 440 3.10 -15.39 25.52
CA ARG A 440 1.92 -14.70 24.98
C ARG A 440 1.72 -14.89 23.49
N ILE A 441 2.78 -14.82 22.72
CA ILE A 441 2.65 -15.06 21.29
C ILE A 441 2.37 -16.55 21.08
N ALA A 442 2.94 -17.44 21.90
CA ALA A 442 2.81 -18.89 21.73
C ALA A 442 1.40 -19.40 22.02
N SER A 443 0.74 -18.81 23.01
CA SER A 443 -0.68 -19.02 23.25
C SER A 443 -1.56 -18.38 22.16
N GLY A 444 -1.14 -17.24 21.59
CA GLY A 444 -1.91 -16.52 20.56
C GLY A 444 -1.90 -17.16 19.17
N THR A 445 -0.78 -17.80 18.78
CA THR A 445 -0.52 -18.36 17.44
C THR A 445 -0.95 -19.81 17.27
N MET A 446 -1.53 -20.43 18.30
CA MET A 446 -2.10 -21.76 18.18
C MET A 446 -3.20 -21.79 17.12
N LYS A 447 -2.94 -22.52 16.03
CA LYS A 447 -3.77 -22.63 14.83
C LYS A 447 -5.11 -23.30 15.11
N TYR A 448 -5.16 -24.16 16.13
CA TYR A 448 -6.34 -24.93 16.51
C TYR A 448 -6.66 -24.66 17.98
N LYS A 449 -7.83 -24.08 18.23
CA LYS A 449 -8.28 -23.67 19.57
C LYS A 449 -9.48 -24.50 20.06
N ASP A 450 -9.91 -25.49 19.29
CA ASP A 450 -11.06 -26.32 19.63
C ASP A 450 -10.64 -27.49 20.55
N PRO A 451 -10.99 -27.43 21.85
CA PRO A 451 -10.66 -28.49 22.80
C PRO A 451 -11.42 -29.81 22.54
N GLU A 452 -12.56 -29.78 21.83
CA GLU A 452 -13.33 -30.99 21.51
C GLU A 452 -12.69 -31.78 20.38
N PHE A 453 -12.13 -31.10 19.38
CA PHE A 453 -11.53 -31.78 18.23
C PHE A 453 -10.29 -32.61 18.61
N LEU A 454 -9.35 -32.05 19.39
CA LEU A 454 -8.18 -32.80 19.85
C LEU A 454 -8.59 -33.94 20.81
N ALA A 455 -9.61 -33.72 21.65
CA ALA A 455 -10.18 -34.77 22.50
C ALA A 455 -10.80 -35.91 21.67
N ASN A 456 -11.43 -35.59 20.54
CA ASN A 456 -11.99 -36.59 19.62
C ASN A 456 -10.88 -37.41 18.94
N VAL A 457 -9.82 -36.75 18.47
CA VAL A 457 -8.65 -37.44 17.90
C VAL A 457 -8.02 -38.37 18.94
N ILE A 458 -7.83 -37.92 20.19
CA ILE A 458 -7.30 -38.76 21.29
C ILE A 458 -8.27 -39.90 21.65
N ASN A 459 -9.59 -39.68 21.58
CA ASN A 459 -10.59 -40.73 21.79
C ASN A 459 -10.60 -41.78 20.67
N ASP A 460 -10.34 -41.37 19.43
CA ASP A 460 -10.20 -42.31 18.31
C ASP A 460 -8.91 -43.13 18.44
N PHE A 461 -7.81 -42.50 18.89
CA PHE A 461 -6.61 -43.23 19.33
C PHE A 461 -6.91 -44.27 20.41
N LYS A 462 -7.74 -43.93 21.41
CA LYS A 462 -8.16 -44.85 22.49
C LYS A 462 -8.96 -46.04 21.98
N LYS A 463 -9.79 -45.86 20.93
CA LYS A 463 -10.55 -46.95 20.31
C LYS A 463 -9.65 -47.93 19.57
N GLU A 464 -8.69 -47.40 18.80
CA GLU A 464 -7.74 -48.21 18.02
C GLU A 464 -6.69 -48.91 18.91
N GLN A 465 -6.35 -48.29 20.05
CA GLN A 465 -5.39 -48.80 21.03
C GLN A 465 -5.69 -50.20 21.56
N ASN A 466 -6.95 -50.61 21.66
CA ASN A 466 -7.32 -51.94 22.16
C ASN A 466 -6.83 -53.08 21.26
N ASN A 467 -6.47 -52.78 20.01
CA ASN A 467 -5.94 -53.74 19.03
C ASN A 467 -4.42 -53.63 18.83
N LEU A 468 -3.74 -52.77 19.61
CA LEU A 468 -2.29 -52.53 19.51
C LEU A 468 -1.50 -53.28 20.58
N ASP A 469 -0.39 -53.89 20.17
CA ASP A 469 0.59 -54.58 21.01
C ASP A 469 2.03 -54.19 20.63
N GLU A 470 3.00 -54.71 21.38
CA GLU A 470 4.41 -54.33 21.22
C GLU A 470 4.98 -54.71 19.84
N TYR A 471 4.31 -55.60 19.11
CA TYR A 471 4.73 -56.08 17.79
C TYR A 471 4.15 -55.24 16.64
N ASN A 472 2.92 -54.73 16.78
CA ASN A 472 2.21 -54.04 15.68
C ASN A 472 2.16 -52.50 15.79
N ILE A 473 2.56 -51.91 16.94
CA ILE A 473 2.42 -50.47 17.16
C ILE A 473 3.25 -49.59 16.21
N ASN A 474 4.43 -50.05 15.80
CA ASN A 474 5.29 -49.29 14.88
C ASN A 474 4.71 -49.24 13.46
N ASP A 475 4.17 -50.35 12.98
CA ASP A 475 3.51 -50.42 11.66
C ASP A 475 2.24 -49.57 11.64
N TRP A 476 1.47 -49.61 12.72
CA TRP A 476 0.32 -48.75 12.90
C TRP A 476 0.73 -47.26 12.93
N LEU A 477 1.80 -46.90 13.64
CA LEU A 477 2.30 -45.50 13.69
C LEU A 477 2.67 -45.02 12.28
N MET A 478 3.37 -45.85 11.50
CA MET A 478 3.73 -45.53 10.10
C MET A 478 2.49 -45.38 9.21
N SER A 479 1.46 -46.20 9.41
CA SER A 479 0.18 -46.05 8.71
C SER A 479 -0.58 -44.79 9.11
N TYR A 480 -0.49 -44.38 10.39
CA TYR A 480 -1.13 -43.18 10.91
C TYR A 480 -0.57 -41.91 10.25
N LYS A 481 0.75 -41.86 10.00
CA LYS A 481 1.41 -40.71 9.35
C LYS A 481 0.86 -40.35 7.96
N ILE A 482 0.16 -41.27 7.31
CA ILE A 482 -0.38 -41.10 5.95
C ILE A 482 -1.84 -40.57 5.98
N ARG A 483 -2.48 -40.53 7.16
CA ARG A 483 -3.86 -40.04 7.28
C ARG A 483 -3.95 -38.52 7.10
N GLU A 484 -5.12 -38.05 6.66
CA GLU A 484 -5.39 -36.63 6.44
C GLU A 484 -5.29 -35.77 7.72
N ASP A 485 -5.53 -36.37 8.88
CA ASP A 485 -5.50 -35.72 10.20
C ASP A 485 -4.11 -35.70 10.86
N TYR A 486 -3.10 -36.39 10.30
CA TYR A 486 -1.75 -36.45 10.86
C TYR A 486 -1.08 -35.08 10.96
N ASN A 487 -1.13 -34.31 9.86
CA ASN A 487 -0.53 -32.97 9.81
C ASN A 487 -1.16 -32.04 10.88
N PHE A 488 -2.44 -32.21 11.16
CA PHE A 488 -3.13 -31.46 12.21
C PHE A 488 -2.60 -31.83 13.60
N LEU A 489 -2.49 -33.13 13.89
CA LEU A 489 -2.03 -33.62 15.18
C LEU A 489 -0.57 -33.23 15.43
N GLU A 490 0.27 -33.30 14.40
CA GLU A 490 1.66 -32.86 14.44
C GLU A 490 1.75 -31.35 14.73
N ASP A 491 1.00 -30.51 14.01
CA ASP A 491 0.91 -29.06 14.23
C ASP A 491 0.47 -28.72 15.68
N ALA A 492 -0.52 -29.45 16.22
CA ALA A 492 -1.04 -29.23 17.56
C ALA A 492 -0.03 -29.65 18.65
N ALA A 493 0.63 -30.80 18.47
CA ALA A 493 1.65 -31.31 19.38
C ALA A 493 2.91 -30.41 19.36
N GLU A 494 3.29 -29.89 18.20
CA GLU A 494 4.38 -28.91 18.04
C GLU A 494 4.08 -27.61 18.79
N SER A 495 2.86 -27.09 18.64
CA SER A 495 2.44 -25.84 19.28
C SER A 495 2.49 -25.95 20.82
N LEU A 496 2.01 -27.07 21.38
CA LEU A 496 2.07 -27.36 22.82
C LEU A 496 3.50 -27.60 23.31
N PHE A 497 4.35 -28.26 22.52
CA PHE A 497 5.77 -28.44 22.83
C PHE A 497 6.50 -27.10 22.96
N ASN A 498 6.29 -26.20 22.00
CA ASN A 498 6.91 -24.86 22.00
C ASN A 498 6.41 -24.01 23.17
N LEU A 499 5.12 -24.09 23.49
CA LEU A 499 4.53 -23.44 24.65
C LEU A 499 5.14 -23.96 25.96
N ASN A 500 5.28 -25.29 26.12
CA ASN A 500 5.89 -25.91 27.31
C ASN A 500 7.33 -25.40 27.52
N HIS A 501 8.12 -25.34 26.44
CA HIS A 501 9.48 -24.82 26.50
C HIS A 501 9.53 -23.33 26.94
N ALA A 502 8.61 -22.50 26.42
CA ALA A 502 8.51 -21.09 26.81
C ALA A 502 8.12 -20.91 28.28
N VAL A 503 7.14 -21.68 28.77
CA VAL A 503 6.70 -21.66 30.18
C VAL A 503 7.81 -22.15 31.11
N SER A 504 8.53 -23.20 30.74
CA SER A 504 9.69 -23.71 31.50
C SER A 504 10.83 -22.70 31.58
N SER A 505 11.13 -22.02 30.46
CA SER A 505 12.12 -20.94 30.42
C SER A 505 11.73 -19.78 31.33
N LEU A 506 10.45 -19.45 31.38
CA LEU A 506 9.91 -18.38 32.23
C LEU A 506 10.08 -18.72 33.72
N ASP A 507 9.75 -19.95 34.12
CA ASP A 507 9.93 -20.43 35.49
C ASP A 507 11.40 -20.35 35.93
N ILE A 508 12.34 -20.74 35.06
CA ILE A 508 13.78 -20.62 35.33
C ILE A 508 14.15 -19.16 35.57
N ARG A 509 13.72 -18.23 34.69
CA ARG A 509 14.05 -16.80 34.82
C ARG A 509 13.41 -16.17 36.06
N ILE A 510 12.18 -16.53 36.40
CA ILE A 510 11.50 -16.07 37.61
C ILE A 510 12.23 -16.57 38.87
N ASN A 511 12.63 -17.84 38.92
CA ASN A 511 13.37 -18.39 40.06
C ASN A 511 14.76 -17.75 40.20
N GLN A 512 15.46 -17.53 39.08
CA GLN A 512 16.72 -16.78 39.07
C GLN A 512 16.54 -15.35 39.58
N PHE A 513 15.45 -14.68 39.21
CA PHE A 513 15.09 -13.35 39.68
C PHE A 513 14.82 -13.33 41.20
N LYS A 514 14.03 -14.28 41.71
CA LYS A 514 13.69 -14.39 43.15
C LYS A 514 14.93 -14.63 44.02
N ASN A 515 15.85 -15.47 43.57
CA ASN A 515 17.06 -15.84 44.33
C ASN A 515 18.09 -14.71 44.48
N ARG A 516 18.03 -13.66 43.66
CA ARG A 516 19.01 -12.57 43.67
C ARG A 516 18.71 -11.43 44.66
N GLN A 517 17.60 -11.50 45.40
CA GLN A 517 17.15 -10.49 46.39
C GLN A 517 17.45 -9.04 45.98
N LEU A 518 16.63 -8.48 45.11
CA LEU A 518 16.74 -7.08 44.69
C LEU A 518 16.50 -6.11 45.86
N GLN A 519 17.58 -5.58 46.44
CA GLN A 519 17.54 -4.46 47.40
C GLN A 519 17.34 -3.14 46.63
N MET A 520 16.16 -2.96 46.06
CA MET A 520 15.84 -1.74 45.30
C MET A 520 15.60 -0.51 46.18
N SER A 521 15.58 -0.70 47.51
CA SER A 521 15.52 0.36 48.54
C SER A 521 16.70 1.34 48.50
N ASP A 522 17.81 0.97 47.86
CA ASP A 522 19.00 1.83 47.75
C ASP A 522 18.91 2.85 46.60
N PHE A 523 17.86 2.81 45.76
CA PHE A 523 17.75 3.66 44.56
C PHE A 523 16.40 4.39 44.49
N SER A 524 16.40 5.71 44.65
CA SER A 524 15.24 6.58 44.40
C SER A 524 15.43 7.35 43.10
N VAL A 525 14.66 6.99 42.07
CA VAL A 525 14.59 7.69 40.78
C VAL A 525 14.25 9.16 40.97
N LYS A 526 13.36 9.47 41.92
CA LYS A 526 12.95 10.83 42.27
C LYS A 526 14.10 11.64 42.86
N ARG A 527 14.89 11.03 43.74
CA ARG A 527 16.09 11.65 44.33
C ARG A 527 17.16 11.92 43.28
N GLU A 528 17.44 10.94 42.41
CA GLU A 528 18.42 11.08 41.32
C GLU A 528 18.02 12.14 40.28
N ILE A 529 16.73 12.29 39.96
CA ILE A 529 16.24 13.33 39.04
C ILE A 529 16.21 14.71 39.71
N ALA A 530 15.90 14.79 41.00
CA ALA A 530 15.96 16.03 41.77
C ALA A 530 17.41 16.56 41.85
N TYR A 531 18.41 15.67 41.99
CA TYR A 531 19.83 16.05 41.95
C TYR A 531 20.28 16.61 40.59
N LEU A 532 19.59 16.28 39.51
CA LEU A 532 19.93 16.73 38.16
C LEU A 532 19.44 18.15 37.81
N SER A 533 18.63 18.79 38.66
CA SER A 533 17.98 20.08 38.35
C SER A 533 17.22 20.11 37.00
N LEU A 534 16.81 18.93 36.49
CA LEU A 534 16.04 18.79 35.24
C LEU A 534 14.69 19.51 35.34
N PHE A 535 13.96 19.32 36.44
CA PHE A 535 12.66 19.97 36.64
C PHE A 535 12.76 21.50 36.72
N PRO A 536 13.69 22.11 37.49
CA PRO A 536 13.93 23.55 37.46
C PRO A 536 14.20 24.14 36.07
N VAL A 537 14.95 23.42 35.22
CA VAL A 537 15.23 23.85 33.84
C VAL A 537 13.97 23.79 32.98
N LEU A 538 13.22 22.68 33.02
CA LEU A 538 11.98 22.53 32.25
C LEU A 538 10.89 23.51 32.71
N GLU A 539 10.83 23.82 34.01
CA GLU A 539 9.95 24.84 34.59
C GLU A 539 10.29 26.22 34.06
N CYS A 540 11.57 26.59 34.00
CA CYS A 540 11.98 27.87 33.44
C CYS A 540 11.52 28.07 31.99
N TYR A 541 11.70 27.05 31.14
CA TYR A 541 11.26 27.12 29.76
C TYR A 541 9.73 27.26 29.65
N LYS A 542 8.99 26.60 30.54
CA LYS A 542 7.53 26.69 30.62
C LYS A 542 7.06 28.08 31.10
N GLU A 543 7.69 28.63 32.13
CA GLU A 543 7.42 29.99 32.66
C GLU A 543 7.67 31.08 31.60
N LYS A 544 8.72 30.92 30.80
CA LYS A 544 9.10 31.89 29.76
C LYS A 544 8.30 31.76 28.46
N ALA A 545 7.35 30.83 28.38
CA ALA A 545 6.61 30.50 27.15
C ALA A 545 7.57 30.31 25.95
N PHE A 546 8.68 29.60 26.16
CA PHE A 546 9.75 29.51 25.17
C PHE A 546 9.26 28.85 23.88
N ASN A 547 9.46 29.53 22.75
CA ASN A 547 9.06 29.01 21.45
C ASN A 547 10.13 28.03 20.92
N PHE A 548 10.01 26.77 21.31
CA PHE A 548 10.90 25.69 20.89
C PHE A 548 10.92 25.49 19.37
N ASP A 549 9.79 25.70 18.70
CA ASP A 549 9.71 25.54 17.25
C ASP A 549 10.50 26.62 16.51
N LEU A 550 10.36 27.88 16.91
CA LEU A 550 11.10 29.00 16.33
C LEU A 550 12.62 28.86 16.59
N PHE A 551 13.01 28.41 17.78
CA PHE A 551 14.43 28.14 18.08
C PHE A 551 14.98 26.96 17.27
N ARG A 552 14.17 25.90 17.09
CA ARG A 552 14.50 24.74 16.25
C ARG A 552 14.68 25.17 14.78
N GLN A 553 13.73 25.92 14.23
CA GLN A 553 13.80 26.44 12.85
C GLN A 553 15.03 27.33 12.66
N THR A 554 15.32 28.18 13.64
CA THR A 554 16.53 29.01 13.66
C THR A 554 17.80 28.16 13.65
N THR A 555 17.87 27.13 14.50
CA THR A 555 19.04 26.24 14.58
C THR A 555 19.24 25.45 13.28
N ILE A 556 18.15 24.97 12.66
CA ILE A 556 18.17 24.30 11.36
C ILE A 556 18.66 25.27 10.28
N PHE A 557 18.19 26.51 10.28
CA PHE A 557 18.66 27.53 9.35
C PHE A 557 20.17 27.74 9.46
N LEU A 558 20.69 27.87 10.68
CA LEU A 558 22.12 28.04 10.95
C LEU A 558 22.94 26.82 10.55
N LEU A 559 22.42 25.62 10.77
CA LEU A 559 23.08 24.38 10.36
C LEU A 559 23.22 24.31 8.83
N ASN A 560 22.15 24.66 8.10
CA ASN A 560 22.17 24.72 6.65
C ASN A 560 23.12 25.80 6.11
N VAL A 561 23.26 26.91 6.84
CA VAL A 561 24.23 27.98 6.58
C VAL A 561 25.68 27.51 6.75
N VAL A 562 26.01 26.83 7.86
CA VAL A 562 27.36 26.32 8.10
C VAL A 562 27.72 25.31 7.02
N ASN A 563 26.76 24.48 6.63
CA ASN A 563 26.89 23.49 5.57
C ASN A 563 27.00 24.10 4.17
N PHE A 564 26.34 25.24 3.94
CA PHE A 564 26.46 26.01 2.69
C PHE A 564 27.90 26.46 2.40
N THR A 565 28.72 26.65 3.43
CA THR A 565 30.12 27.10 3.25
C THR A 565 31.07 26.00 2.73
N ASP A 566 30.60 24.77 2.50
CA ASP A 566 31.41 23.70 1.91
C ASP A 566 31.43 23.78 0.37
N TYR A 567 32.56 24.25 -0.15
CA TYR A 567 32.85 24.34 -1.59
C TYR A 567 32.70 22.99 -2.32
N ARG A 568 32.94 21.86 -1.65
CA ARG A 568 32.78 20.52 -2.26
C ARG A 568 31.32 20.25 -2.64
N THR A 569 30.39 20.70 -1.81
CA THR A 569 28.94 20.54 -2.01
C THR A 569 28.44 21.40 -3.17
N ILE A 570 28.96 22.62 -3.31
CA ILE A 570 28.67 23.51 -4.45
C ILE A 570 29.15 22.88 -5.76
N ASN A 571 30.39 22.38 -5.79
CA ASN A 571 30.93 21.73 -6.98
C ASN A 571 30.22 20.42 -7.34
N ALA A 572 29.86 19.61 -6.35
CA ALA A 572 29.08 18.40 -6.58
C ALA A 572 27.72 18.73 -7.23
N THR A 573 27.05 19.79 -6.75
CA THR A 573 25.77 20.26 -7.29
C THR A 573 25.92 20.83 -8.71
N LYS A 574 27.00 21.57 -8.98
CA LYS A 574 27.32 22.04 -10.34
C LYS A 574 27.56 20.87 -11.30
N SER A 575 28.34 19.87 -10.87
CA SER A 575 28.58 18.65 -11.64
C SER A 575 27.28 17.87 -11.89
N PHE A 576 26.37 17.80 -10.92
CA PHE A 576 25.03 17.24 -11.11
C PHE A 576 24.30 17.93 -12.27
N PHE A 577 24.23 19.26 -12.28
CA PHE A 577 23.61 20.02 -13.37
C PHE A 577 24.30 19.78 -14.72
N ASN A 578 25.63 19.62 -14.76
CA ASN A 578 26.34 19.23 -15.98
C ASN A 578 25.93 17.84 -16.49
N HIS A 579 25.71 16.87 -15.59
CA HIS A 579 25.19 15.56 -15.98
C HIS A 579 23.78 15.66 -16.57
N ILE A 580 22.91 16.51 -16.01
CA ILE A 580 21.57 16.77 -16.56
C ILE A 580 21.67 17.39 -17.96
N LYS A 581 22.59 18.35 -18.16
CA LYS A 581 22.86 18.95 -19.47
C LYS A 581 23.24 17.91 -20.52
N ASN A 582 24.15 17.00 -20.17
CA ASN A 582 24.60 15.94 -21.08
C ASN A 582 23.43 15.02 -21.50
N ILE A 583 22.48 14.75 -20.59
CA ILE A 583 21.26 14.00 -20.92
C ILE A 583 20.36 14.80 -21.86
N GLN A 584 20.13 16.09 -21.60
CA GLN A 584 19.34 16.97 -22.48
C GLN A 584 19.92 17.00 -23.91
N ASP A 585 21.23 17.17 -24.04
CA ASP A 585 21.93 17.23 -25.32
C ASP A 585 21.82 15.91 -26.09
N ALA A 586 22.07 14.77 -25.41
CA ALA A 586 21.95 13.45 -26.03
C ALA A 586 20.51 13.13 -26.45
N GLN A 587 19.53 13.50 -25.62
CA GLN A 587 18.11 13.31 -25.92
C GLN A 587 17.67 14.10 -27.15
N ASN A 588 18.09 15.37 -27.27
CA ASN A 588 17.80 16.21 -28.42
C ASN A 588 18.39 15.64 -29.71
N ASN A 589 19.57 15.00 -29.66
CA ASN A 589 20.16 14.36 -30.83
C ASN A 589 19.38 13.11 -31.27
N VAL A 590 18.87 12.30 -30.33
CA VAL A 590 18.00 11.15 -30.65
C VAL A 590 16.73 11.62 -31.36
N TYR A 591 16.04 12.65 -30.85
CA TYR A 591 14.85 13.20 -31.52
C TYR A 591 15.17 13.70 -32.94
N LYS A 592 16.28 14.43 -33.13
CA LYS A 592 16.71 14.91 -34.44
C LYS A 592 16.95 13.78 -35.45
N VAL A 593 17.51 12.64 -35.03
CA VAL A 593 17.73 11.50 -35.92
C VAL A 593 16.40 10.83 -36.31
N MET A 594 15.47 10.70 -35.37
CA MET A 594 14.18 10.05 -35.62
C MET A 594 13.22 10.93 -36.45
N GLU A 595 13.24 12.25 -36.27
CA GLU A 595 12.45 13.18 -37.09
C GLU A 595 12.89 13.17 -38.56
N LYS A 596 14.18 12.97 -38.84
CA LYS A 596 14.69 12.86 -40.21
C LYS A 596 14.19 11.62 -40.94
N GLU A 597 13.91 10.51 -40.24
CA GLU A 597 13.45 9.24 -40.84
C GLU A 597 11.94 9.21 -41.11
N LYS A 598 11.16 10.15 -40.54
CA LYS A 598 9.75 10.33 -40.94
C LYS A 598 9.59 10.77 -42.40
N ALA A 599 10.63 11.33 -43.01
CA ALA A 599 10.67 11.57 -44.44
C ALA A 599 10.94 10.25 -45.16
N ASP A 600 9.96 9.73 -45.92
CA ASP A 600 10.02 8.44 -46.62
C ASP A 600 11.35 8.22 -47.37
N VAL A 601 12.19 7.34 -46.82
CA VAL A 601 13.49 6.97 -47.40
C VAL A 601 13.31 5.74 -48.31
N PRO A 602 13.66 5.83 -49.61
CA PRO A 602 13.50 4.73 -50.56
C PRO A 602 14.16 3.42 -50.15
N GLU A 603 15.37 3.46 -49.56
CA GLU A 603 16.10 2.26 -49.13
C GLU A 603 15.40 1.51 -47.98
N SER A 604 14.62 2.20 -47.14
CA SER A 604 13.90 1.61 -46.00
C SER A 604 12.63 0.86 -46.42
N ARG A 605 12.10 1.10 -47.64
CA ARG A 605 10.86 0.45 -48.15
C ARG A 605 10.97 -1.08 -48.27
N VAL A 606 12.17 -1.60 -48.43
CA VAL A 606 12.46 -3.03 -48.49
C VAL A 606 12.05 -3.76 -47.20
N LEU A 607 11.97 -3.05 -46.06
CA LEU A 607 11.50 -3.62 -44.80
C LEU A 607 9.99 -3.96 -44.80
N TYR A 608 9.19 -3.45 -45.75
CA TYR A 608 7.77 -3.82 -45.85
C TYR A 608 7.54 -5.30 -46.19
N GLU A 609 8.56 -6.01 -46.69
CA GLU A 609 8.55 -7.47 -46.90
C GLU A 609 8.32 -8.25 -45.58
N PHE A 610 8.73 -7.69 -44.42
CA PHE A 610 8.53 -8.30 -43.10
C PHE A 610 7.14 -7.98 -42.53
N LYS A 611 6.15 -8.87 -42.69
CA LYS A 611 4.76 -8.63 -42.24
C LYS A 611 4.60 -8.77 -40.72
N ASN A 612 3.71 -8.00 -40.10
CA ASN A 612 3.42 -8.05 -38.66
C ASN A 612 4.67 -7.97 -37.74
N SER A 613 5.72 -7.29 -38.20
CA SER A 613 7.05 -7.27 -37.58
C SER A 613 7.04 -6.87 -36.10
N MET A 614 6.19 -5.92 -35.69
CA MET A 614 6.11 -5.46 -34.30
C MET A 614 5.58 -6.55 -33.35
N ASP A 615 4.45 -7.16 -33.67
CA ASP A 615 3.83 -8.22 -32.85
C ASP A 615 4.76 -9.44 -32.76
N LEU A 616 5.41 -9.81 -33.87
CA LEU A 616 6.38 -10.91 -33.91
C LEU A 616 7.63 -10.63 -33.06
N SER A 617 8.24 -9.44 -33.20
CA SER A 617 9.42 -9.07 -32.41
C SER A 617 9.11 -8.99 -30.91
N GLN A 618 7.90 -8.55 -30.55
CA GLN A 618 7.44 -8.46 -29.17
C GLN A 618 7.31 -9.84 -28.51
N ARG A 619 6.56 -10.75 -29.15
CA ARG A 619 6.34 -12.10 -28.63
C ARG A 619 7.65 -12.88 -28.54
N PHE A 620 8.48 -12.80 -29.56
CA PHE A 620 9.78 -13.45 -29.59
C PHE A 620 10.74 -12.87 -28.53
N GLY A 621 10.87 -11.54 -28.46
CA GLY A 621 11.74 -10.86 -27.48
C GLY A 621 11.38 -11.18 -26.03
N LYS A 622 10.07 -11.25 -25.70
CA LYS A 622 9.61 -11.65 -24.35
C LYS A 622 10.00 -13.09 -23.99
N GLY A 623 9.95 -14.02 -24.93
CA GLY A 623 10.42 -15.39 -24.70
C GLY A 623 11.94 -15.46 -24.49
N VAL A 624 12.73 -14.74 -25.28
CA VAL A 624 14.19 -14.67 -25.12
C VAL A 624 14.57 -14.05 -23.77
N MET A 625 13.82 -13.04 -23.31
CA MET A 625 13.98 -12.46 -21.97
C MET A 625 13.72 -13.49 -20.87
N ALA A 626 12.69 -14.32 -20.98
CA ALA A 626 12.42 -15.40 -20.03
C ALA A 626 13.56 -16.44 -19.98
N LEU A 627 14.08 -16.86 -21.15
CA LEU A 627 15.24 -17.77 -21.22
C LEU A 627 16.48 -17.17 -20.53
N ARG A 628 16.66 -15.86 -20.67
CA ARG A 628 17.76 -15.14 -20.03
C ARG A 628 17.59 -15.06 -18.51
N ASP A 629 16.38 -14.81 -18.02
CA ASP A 629 16.11 -14.79 -16.58
C ASP A 629 16.38 -16.15 -15.95
N ILE A 630 15.95 -17.24 -16.61
CA ILE A 630 16.33 -18.61 -16.24
C ILE A 630 17.85 -18.71 -16.18
N ARG A 631 18.58 -18.36 -17.25
CA ARG A 631 20.07 -18.38 -17.29
C ARG A 631 20.73 -17.60 -16.14
N ASN A 632 20.18 -16.45 -15.75
CA ASN A 632 20.75 -15.63 -14.67
C ASN A 632 20.63 -16.31 -13.31
N VAL A 633 19.51 -16.99 -13.04
CA VAL A 633 19.33 -17.79 -11.82
C VAL A 633 20.38 -18.91 -11.78
N LEU A 634 20.66 -19.53 -12.93
CA LEU A 634 21.65 -20.62 -13.03
C LEU A 634 23.08 -20.16 -12.78
N LYS A 635 23.46 -19.00 -13.32
CA LYS A 635 24.79 -18.42 -13.06
C LYS A 635 25.01 -18.06 -11.59
N ASN A 636 23.95 -17.87 -10.81
CA ASN A 636 23.99 -17.49 -9.39
C ASN A 636 23.54 -18.63 -8.47
N GLN A 637 23.71 -19.89 -8.88
CA GLN A 637 23.24 -21.07 -8.12
C GLN A 637 23.82 -21.15 -6.70
N ASN A 638 25.01 -20.58 -6.44
CA ASN A 638 25.61 -20.56 -5.10
C ASN A 638 24.74 -19.77 -4.10
N VAL A 639 24.08 -18.69 -4.51
CA VAL A 639 23.15 -17.92 -3.67
C VAL A 639 21.94 -18.77 -3.26
N LEU A 640 21.51 -19.70 -4.12
CA LEU A 640 20.46 -20.67 -3.82
C LEU A 640 20.95 -21.80 -2.91
N LEU A 641 22.25 -22.08 -2.88
CA LEU A 641 22.86 -23.05 -1.96
C LEU A 641 23.05 -22.44 -0.57
N ASP A 642 23.37 -21.14 -0.47
CA ASP A 642 23.50 -20.43 0.81
C ASP A 642 22.15 -20.34 1.56
N LEU A 643 21.04 -20.22 0.81
CA LEU A 643 19.67 -20.42 1.33
C LEU A 643 19.46 -21.76 2.05
N ALA A 644 20.25 -22.78 1.72
CA ALA A 644 20.13 -24.10 2.33
C ALA A 644 20.69 -24.14 3.77
N ASN A 645 21.54 -23.18 4.14
CA ASN A 645 22.40 -23.22 5.34
C ASN A 645 22.02 -22.22 6.45
N ILE A 646 20.87 -21.55 6.36
CA ILE A 646 20.39 -20.62 7.41
C ILE A 646 20.20 -21.35 8.76
N SER A 647 20.70 -20.75 9.86
CA SER A 647 20.80 -21.38 11.19
C SER A 647 19.45 -21.70 11.87
N GLU A 648 19.41 -22.79 12.63
CA GLU A 648 18.21 -23.31 13.33
C GLU A 648 17.65 -22.34 14.39
N THR A 649 18.50 -21.53 15.02
CA THR A 649 18.13 -20.45 15.95
C THR A 649 17.45 -19.27 15.24
N GLY A 650 17.77 -19.04 13.96
CA GLY A 650 17.05 -18.09 13.12
C GLY A 650 15.59 -18.51 12.88
N ASN A 651 15.30 -19.80 12.83
CA ASN A 651 13.94 -20.30 12.55
C ASN A 651 12.91 -19.94 13.63
N VAL A 652 13.30 -19.84 14.90
CA VAL A 652 12.37 -19.54 16.00
C VAL A 652 11.92 -18.07 15.98
N VAL A 653 12.81 -17.16 15.60
CA VAL A 653 12.51 -15.71 15.49
C VAL A 653 11.83 -15.37 14.16
N LEU A 654 12.17 -16.08 13.09
CA LEU A 654 11.61 -15.85 11.75
C LEU A 654 10.16 -16.37 11.58
N GLN A 655 9.70 -17.25 12.47
CA GLN A 655 8.38 -17.88 12.33
C GLN A 655 7.19 -16.99 12.75
N TRP A 656 7.37 -15.87 13.49
CA TRP A 656 6.23 -15.28 14.22
C TRP A 656 5.79 -13.91 13.70
N ASP A 657 6.70 -13.10 13.13
CA ASP A 657 6.36 -11.82 12.48
C ASP A 657 6.42 -11.85 10.93
N TYR A 658 7.07 -12.88 10.34
CA TYR A 658 7.42 -12.93 8.90
C TYR A 658 6.94 -14.20 8.18
N TYR A 659 6.04 -14.94 8.82
CA TYR A 659 5.67 -16.33 8.54
C TYR A 659 5.31 -16.61 7.06
N ASP A 660 4.51 -15.76 6.41
CA ASP A 660 3.95 -16.08 5.09
C ASP A 660 4.98 -16.07 3.94
N ILE A 661 5.92 -15.11 3.92
CA ILE A 661 6.90 -14.99 2.83
C ILE A 661 8.02 -16.02 2.99
N ILE A 662 8.42 -16.28 4.25
CA ILE A 662 9.46 -17.26 4.57
C ILE A 662 8.93 -18.68 4.34
N LYS A 663 7.68 -18.98 4.70
CA LYS A 663 7.04 -20.27 4.43
C LYS A 663 7.00 -20.61 2.94
N LEU A 664 6.73 -19.63 2.06
CA LEU A 664 6.74 -19.83 0.59
C LEU A 664 8.13 -20.14 0.01
N ILE A 665 9.20 -19.74 0.68
CA ILE A 665 10.59 -19.98 0.25
C ILE A 665 11.15 -21.27 0.86
N PHE A 666 10.78 -21.59 2.11
CA PHE A 666 11.37 -22.69 2.89
C PHE A 666 10.55 -23.99 2.90
N ASN A 667 9.22 -23.94 2.74
CA ASN A 667 8.44 -25.17 2.57
C ASN A 667 8.82 -25.85 1.26
N HIS A 668 9.15 -27.14 1.31
CA HIS A 668 9.62 -27.93 0.16
C HIS A 668 10.97 -27.51 -0.44
N ARG A 669 11.78 -26.67 0.24
CA ARG A 669 13.08 -26.16 -0.27
C ARG A 669 13.96 -27.23 -0.92
N ASN A 670 14.13 -28.37 -0.25
CA ASN A 670 14.97 -29.45 -0.73
C ASN A 670 14.39 -30.14 -1.98
N GLU A 671 13.05 -30.22 -2.07
CA GLU A 671 12.33 -30.78 -3.21
C GLU A 671 12.37 -29.85 -4.42
N THR A 672 12.07 -28.56 -4.24
CA THR A 672 12.16 -27.53 -5.29
C THR A 672 13.60 -27.41 -5.82
N MET A 673 14.61 -27.49 -4.95
CA MET A 673 16.02 -27.48 -5.38
C MET A 673 16.39 -28.71 -6.20
N ARG A 674 15.91 -29.92 -5.84
CA ARG A 674 16.09 -31.13 -6.66
C ARG A 674 15.36 -31.02 -8.00
N GLN A 675 14.13 -30.51 -8.00
CA GLN A 675 13.35 -30.33 -9.23
C GLN A 675 14.01 -29.32 -10.18
N LEU A 676 14.51 -28.19 -9.67
CA LEU A 676 15.27 -27.21 -10.44
C LEU A 676 16.53 -27.83 -11.06
N GLN A 677 17.29 -28.63 -10.30
CA GLN A 677 18.45 -29.38 -10.79
C GLN A 677 18.07 -30.40 -11.89
N ASN A 678 16.93 -31.06 -11.77
CA ASN A 678 16.44 -31.99 -12.78
C ASN A 678 15.98 -31.29 -14.06
N SER A 679 15.23 -30.19 -13.95
CA SER A 679 14.81 -29.35 -15.09
C SER A 679 16.01 -28.79 -15.85
N LEU A 680 17.12 -28.51 -15.14
CA LEU A 680 18.36 -28.03 -15.74
C LEU A 680 19.02 -29.01 -16.70
N SER A 681 19.11 -30.27 -16.29
CA SER A 681 19.66 -31.33 -17.14
C SER A 681 18.84 -31.49 -18.44
N SER A 682 17.52 -31.34 -18.34
CA SER A 682 16.60 -31.42 -19.48
C SER A 682 16.78 -30.23 -20.44
N LEU A 683 17.04 -29.05 -19.88
CA LEU A 683 17.24 -27.82 -20.63
C LEU A 683 18.57 -27.81 -21.41
N GLU A 684 19.64 -28.30 -20.79
CA GLU A 684 20.93 -28.51 -21.49
C GLU A 684 20.83 -29.57 -22.58
N LYS A 685 20.09 -30.66 -22.33
CA LYS A 685 19.83 -31.69 -23.34
C LYS A 685 19.05 -31.11 -24.53
N ALA A 686 18.01 -30.31 -24.27
CA ALA A 686 17.25 -29.64 -25.31
C ALA A 686 18.10 -28.63 -26.10
N ALA A 687 18.99 -27.89 -25.42
CA ALA A 687 19.94 -26.98 -26.08
C ALA A 687 20.90 -27.73 -27.00
N ASN A 688 21.44 -28.86 -26.55
CA ASN A 688 22.31 -29.72 -27.37
C ASN A 688 21.60 -30.35 -28.58
N LEU A 689 20.29 -30.62 -28.47
CA LEU A 689 19.46 -31.15 -29.55
C LEU A 689 18.97 -30.07 -30.53
N SER A 690 18.98 -28.81 -30.11
CA SER A 690 18.59 -27.66 -30.95
C SER A 690 19.77 -27.27 -31.84
N VAL A 691 20.03 -28.07 -32.88
CA VAL A 691 21.14 -27.86 -33.82
C VAL A 691 20.89 -26.58 -34.63
N SER A 692 21.93 -25.74 -34.74
CA SER A 692 21.95 -24.43 -35.39
C SER A 692 21.84 -24.48 -36.92
N THR A 693 20.84 -25.16 -37.49
CA THR A 693 20.65 -25.23 -38.95
C THR A 693 19.57 -24.28 -39.47
N ASN A 694 18.54 -23.93 -38.69
CA ASN A 694 17.53 -22.90 -38.98
C ASN A 694 16.80 -22.45 -37.69
N LEU A 695 16.04 -21.35 -37.73
CA LEU A 695 15.36 -20.82 -36.53
C LEU A 695 14.17 -21.69 -36.06
N SER A 696 13.58 -22.51 -36.95
CA SER A 696 12.48 -23.42 -36.58
C SER A 696 12.92 -24.55 -35.63
N ASN A 697 14.21 -24.87 -35.57
CA ASN A 697 14.75 -25.91 -34.69
C ASN A 697 14.91 -25.47 -33.23
N PHE A 698 14.55 -24.23 -32.89
CA PHE A 698 14.60 -23.74 -31.51
C PHE A 698 13.30 -23.99 -30.73
N LYS A 699 12.22 -24.47 -31.35
CA LYS A 699 10.99 -24.83 -30.61
C LYS A 699 11.25 -25.74 -29.38
N PRO A 700 12.12 -26.77 -29.45
CA PRO A 700 12.42 -27.62 -28.29
C PRO A 700 13.00 -26.86 -27.09
N ILE A 701 13.77 -25.78 -27.27
CA ILE A 701 14.32 -25.02 -26.13
C ILE A 701 13.23 -24.23 -25.40
N PHE A 702 12.29 -23.64 -26.15
CA PHE A 702 11.16 -22.92 -25.57
C PHE A 702 10.21 -23.88 -24.85
N ASP A 703 9.98 -25.07 -25.42
CA ASP A 703 9.15 -26.11 -24.80
C ASP A 703 9.81 -26.72 -23.55
N ALA A 704 11.13 -26.89 -23.55
CA ALA A 704 11.89 -27.33 -22.38
C ALA A 704 11.91 -26.27 -21.27
N ALA A 705 12.06 -24.99 -21.63
CA ALA A 705 12.05 -23.88 -20.69
C ALA A 705 10.70 -23.69 -19.99
N GLN A 706 9.57 -24.02 -20.64
CA GLN A 706 8.24 -24.01 -20.00
C GLN A 706 8.11 -25.02 -18.85
N LYS A 707 8.97 -26.04 -18.82
CA LYS A 707 8.96 -27.11 -17.81
C LYS A 707 9.95 -26.86 -16.66
N VAL A 708 10.57 -25.68 -16.61
CA VAL A 708 11.50 -25.31 -15.53
C VAL A 708 10.69 -24.84 -14.33
N ILE A 709 10.85 -25.54 -13.21
CA ILE A 709 10.16 -25.23 -11.96
C ILE A 709 11.01 -24.23 -11.18
N GLY A 710 10.37 -23.15 -10.70
CA GLY A 710 10.97 -22.11 -9.87
C GLY A 710 10.37 -22.09 -8.46
N PHE A 711 10.72 -21.08 -7.68
CA PHE A 711 10.11 -20.84 -6.38
C PHE A 711 8.80 -20.06 -6.56
N ASN A 712 7.77 -20.41 -5.78
CA ASN A 712 6.48 -19.70 -5.78
C ASN A 712 6.53 -18.40 -4.96
N VAL A 713 7.50 -17.54 -5.30
CA VAL A 713 7.71 -16.26 -4.65
C VAL A 713 7.98 -15.20 -5.71
N THR A 714 7.27 -14.07 -5.61
CA THR A 714 7.51 -12.93 -6.48
C THR A 714 8.71 -12.13 -6.00
N LYS A 715 9.39 -11.46 -6.94
CA LYS A 715 10.51 -10.56 -6.61
C LYS A 715 10.14 -9.53 -5.53
N ALA A 716 8.94 -8.96 -5.64
CA ALA A 716 8.41 -7.96 -4.68
C ALA A 716 8.29 -8.51 -3.25
N GLN A 717 7.91 -9.78 -3.09
CA GLN A 717 7.84 -10.43 -1.78
C GLN A 717 9.24 -10.59 -1.16
N ILE A 718 10.26 -10.97 -1.95
CA ILE A 718 11.65 -11.07 -1.47
C ILE A 718 12.18 -9.71 -1.04
N ILE A 719 11.92 -8.65 -1.81
CA ILE A 719 12.34 -7.28 -1.48
C ILE A 719 11.69 -6.80 -0.18
N LYS A 720 10.39 -7.06 -0.02
CA LYS A 720 9.68 -6.73 1.22
C LYS A 720 10.30 -7.46 2.43
N ALA A 721 10.75 -8.70 2.25
CA ALA A 721 11.47 -9.42 3.30
C ALA A 721 12.81 -8.74 3.63
N VAL A 722 13.60 -8.31 2.64
CA VAL A 722 14.86 -7.57 2.85
C VAL A 722 14.63 -6.28 3.65
N GLU A 723 13.66 -5.47 3.24
CA GLU A 723 13.33 -4.20 3.92
C GLU A 723 12.91 -4.38 5.39
N LEU A 724 12.31 -5.53 5.69
CA LEU A 724 11.88 -5.89 7.04
C LEU A 724 13.03 -6.44 7.88
N LEU A 725 13.91 -7.25 7.29
CA LEU A 725 15.11 -7.80 7.94
C LEU A 725 16.15 -6.71 8.26
N ASP A 726 16.27 -5.68 7.41
CA ASP A 726 17.19 -4.56 7.65
C ASP A 726 16.79 -3.72 8.89
N LYS A 727 15.53 -3.79 9.35
CA LYS A 727 15.04 -3.02 10.51
C LYS A 727 15.34 -3.66 11.87
N THR A 728 15.67 -4.95 11.93
CA THR A 728 15.81 -5.70 13.20
C THR A 728 17.25 -5.78 13.73
N ALA A 729 18.22 -5.18 13.03
CA ALA A 729 19.62 -4.93 13.45
C ALA A 729 20.46 -6.13 13.97
N GLN A 730 19.91 -7.35 14.08
CA GLN A 730 20.54 -8.51 14.70
C GLN A 730 20.61 -9.76 13.82
N PHE A 731 20.40 -9.64 12.50
CA PHE A 731 20.35 -10.82 11.60
C PHE A 731 21.52 -10.85 10.62
N GLU A 732 22.44 -11.81 10.78
CA GLU A 732 23.62 -12.01 9.92
C GLU A 732 23.25 -12.47 8.49
N ASP A 733 22.08 -13.09 8.30
CA ASP A 733 21.63 -13.66 7.01
C ASP A 733 20.92 -12.66 6.08
N SER A 734 20.78 -11.37 6.45
CA SER A 734 20.13 -10.34 5.61
C SER A 734 20.80 -10.18 4.23
N ARG A 735 22.11 -10.48 4.16
CA ARG A 735 22.90 -10.49 2.92
C ARG A 735 22.36 -11.47 1.88
N ILE A 736 21.94 -12.67 2.31
CA ILE A 736 21.46 -13.73 1.40
C ILE A 736 20.16 -13.26 0.72
N PHE A 737 19.21 -12.71 1.50
CA PHE A 737 17.97 -12.17 0.95
C PHE A 737 18.19 -10.98 0.01
N LYS A 738 19.22 -10.15 0.28
CA LYS A 738 19.61 -9.06 -0.61
C LYS A 738 20.15 -9.56 -1.95
N GLU A 739 20.93 -10.64 -1.96
CA GLU A 739 21.41 -11.29 -3.18
C GLU A 739 20.25 -11.97 -3.95
N LEU A 740 19.33 -12.63 -3.26
CA LEU A 740 18.11 -13.22 -3.87
C LEU A 740 17.18 -12.18 -4.50
N SER A 741 17.08 -10.99 -3.90
CA SER A 741 16.24 -9.91 -4.42
C SER A 741 16.63 -9.48 -5.85
N GLN A 742 17.82 -9.86 -6.32
CA GLN A 742 18.31 -9.56 -7.65
C GLN A 742 17.84 -10.57 -8.71
N LEU A 743 17.36 -11.75 -8.29
CA LEU A 743 16.95 -12.85 -9.15
C LEU A 743 15.41 -12.88 -9.35
N ASN A 744 14.96 -13.43 -10.47
CA ASN A 744 13.54 -13.74 -10.68
C ASN A 744 13.35 -15.25 -10.51
N LEU A 745 12.68 -15.66 -9.43
CA LEU A 745 12.57 -17.07 -9.05
C LEU A 745 11.24 -17.71 -9.48
N ASN A 746 10.23 -16.94 -9.89
CA ASN A 746 8.93 -17.45 -10.31
C ASN A 746 8.85 -17.64 -11.85
N PHE A 747 9.09 -18.87 -12.29
CA PHE A 747 9.10 -19.24 -13.70
C PHE A 747 7.72 -19.58 -14.28
N GLU A 748 6.69 -19.78 -13.46
CA GLU A 748 5.31 -20.05 -13.92
C GLU A 748 4.78 -18.87 -14.75
N SER A 749 5.17 -17.65 -14.36
CA SER A 749 4.85 -16.41 -15.08
C SER A 749 5.37 -16.36 -16.53
N PHE A 750 6.29 -17.24 -16.91
CA PHE A 750 6.92 -17.23 -18.24
C PHE A 750 6.21 -18.13 -19.27
N GLY A 751 5.34 -19.05 -18.85
CA GLY A 751 4.76 -20.09 -19.71
C GLY A 751 4.13 -19.55 -21.01
N ASN A 752 3.23 -18.57 -20.89
CA ASN A 752 2.56 -17.95 -22.04
C ASN A 752 3.54 -17.24 -23.00
N SER A 753 4.59 -16.62 -22.46
CA SER A 753 5.59 -15.88 -23.24
C SER A 753 6.51 -16.84 -24.02
N LEU A 754 6.94 -17.93 -23.38
CA LEU A 754 7.77 -18.96 -24.01
C LEU A 754 7.00 -19.69 -25.13
N GLY A 755 5.73 -20.04 -24.91
CA GLY A 755 4.89 -20.66 -25.94
C GLY A 755 4.65 -19.75 -27.15
N SER A 756 4.38 -18.46 -26.90
CA SER A 756 4.21 -17.47 -27.98
C SER A 756 5.49 -17.21 -28.77
N ALA A 757 6.65 -17.25 -28.10
CA ALA A 757 7.95 -17.07 -28.74
C ALA A 757 8.32 -18.23 -29.67
N ALA A 758 7.97 -19.46 -29.31
CA ALA A 758 8.19 -20.62 -30.16
C ALA A 758 7.49 -20.49 -31.53
N VAL A 759 6.22 -20.05 -31.53
CA VAL A 759 5.46 -19.80 -32.77
C VAL A 759 6.05 -18.62 -33.56
N SER A 760 6.44 -17.56 -32.84
CA SER A 760 7.01 -16.36 -33.48
C SER A 760 8.37 -16.63 -34.12
N ALA A 761 9.18 -17.53 -33.54
CA ALA A 761 10.47 -17.95 -34.10
C ALA A 761 10.31 -18.57 -35.49
N GLN A 762 9.28 -19.42 -35.68
CA GLN A 762 8.99 -20.04 -36.97
C GLN A 762 8.54 -19.02 -38.01
N LEU A 763 7.63 -18.11 -37.65
CA LEU A 763 7.16 -17.06 -38.55
C LEU A 763 8.27 -16.06 -38.92
N LEU A 764 9.18 -15.76 -37.99
CA LEU A 764 10.37 -14.96 -38.27
C LEU A 764 11.31 -15.68 -39.22
N ASN A 765 11.51 -17.00 -39.05
CA ASN A 765 12.30 -17.82 -39.97
C ASN A 765 11.75 -17.72 -41.41
N ASP A 766 10.45 -17.93 -41.59
CA ASP A 766 9.80 -17.87 -42.90
C ASP A 766 9.98 -16.50 -43.57
N GLN A 767 9.96 -15.40 -42.80
CA GLN A 767 10.17 -14.06 -43.34
C GLN A 767 11.62 -13.79 -43.72
N PHE A 768 12.59 -14.26 -42.91
CA PHE A 768 14.00 -14.17 -43.28
C PHE A 768 14.32 -15.04 -44.50
N ASP A 769 13.78 -16.25 -44.58
CA ASP A 769 13.94 -17.16 -45.72
C ASP A 769 13.39 -16.54 -47.01
N PHE A 770 12.22 -15.90 -46.94
CA PHE A 770 11.65 -15.15 -48.07
C PHE A 770 12.54 -13.96 -48.45
N PHE A 771 12.96 -13.15 -47.47
CA PHE A 771 13.76 -11.94 -47.70
C PHE A 771 15.12 -12.22 -48.35
N PHE A 772 15.78 -13.32 -47.95
CA PHE A 772 17.07 -13.75 -48.48
C PHE A 772 16.96 -14.68 -49.70
N GLY A 773 15.74 -14.98 -50.16
CA GLY A 773 15.49 -15.82 -51.33
C GLY A 773 15.87 -17.29 -51.12
N LEU A 774 15.75 -17.78 -49.88
CA LEU A 774 15.96 -19.18 -49.50
C LEU A 774 14.70 -20.04 -49.74
N ARG A 775 13.53 -19.40 -49.93
CA ARG A 775 12.25 -20.03 -50.27
C ARG A 775 11.53 -19.26 -51.39
N THR A 776 10.91 -19.96 -52.34
CA THR A 776 10.06 -19.38 -53.40
C THR A 776 8.57 -19.67 -53.14
N GLU A 777 7.68 -18.72 -53.47
CA GLU A 777 6.23 -18.81 -53.23
C GLU A 777 5.62 -20.06 -53.88
N ASN A 778 5.15 -21.00 -53.07
CA ASN A 778 4.20 -22.03 -53.49
C ASN A 778 3.26 -22.35 -52.32
N SER A 779 2.18 -21.57 -52.23
CA SER A 779 0.90 -22.01 -51.63
C SER A 779 -0.21 -21.03 -52.02
N ILE A 780 -0.83 -21.32 -53.16
CA ILE A 780 -2.24 -21.13 -53.55
C ILE A 780 -2.98 -19.94 -52.91
N LEU A 781 -3.17 -18.89 -53.71
CA LEU A 781 -4.39 -18.07 -53.70
C LEU A 781 -5.14 -18.37 -55.01
N VAL A 782 -6.25 -19.11 -54.89
CA VAL A 782 -7.18 -19.39 -55.98
C VAL A 782 -7.73 -18.06 -56.51
N PHE A 783 -7.34 -17.66 -57.72
CA PHE A 783 -8.04 -16.63 -58.47
C PHE A 783 -9.38 -17.22 -58.93
N ILE A 784 -10.46 -16.88 -58.23
CA ILE A 784 -11.81 -17.09 -58.76
C ILE A 784 -11.98 -16.10 -59.91
N LYS A 785 -12.25 -16.65 -61.09
CA LYS A 785 -12.58 -15.98 -62.34
C LYS A 785 -13.59 -14.86 -62.09
N GLU A 786 -13.33 -13.68 -62.67
CA GLU A 786 -14.13 -12.48 -62.52
C GLU A 786 -15.63 -12.77 -62.56
N LEU A 787 -16.27 -12.57 -61.41
CA LEU A 787 -17.72 -12.49 -61.31
C LEU A 787 -18.09 -11.02 -61.56
N SER A 788 -19.07 -10.76 -62.43
CA SER A 788 -19.47 -9.41 -62.81
C SER A 788 -19.76 -8.55 -61.58
N ALA A 789 -19.43 -7.25 -61.64
CA ALA A 789 -19.62 -6.31 -60.53
C ALA A 789 -21.05 -6.34 -59.95
N THR A 790 -22.05 -6.66 -60.79
CA THR A 790 -23.44 -6.86 -60.37
C THR A 790 -23.64 -8.10 -59.50
N ALA A 791 -22.95 -9.21 -59.80
CA ALA A 791 -23.00 -10.43 -59.00
C ALA A 791 -22.22 -10.29 -57.69
N ILE A 792 -21.10 -9.55 -57.68
CA ILE A 792 -20.37 -9.23 -56.44
C ILE A 792 -21.23 -8.35 -55.54
N VAL A 793 -21.91 -7.33 -56.08
CA VAL A 793 -22.82 -6.47 -55.30
C VAL A 793 -24.00 -7.28 -54.75
N LEU A 794 -24.59 -8.18 -55.53
CA LEU A 794 -25.69 -9.04 -55.06
C LEU A 794 -25.23 -10.10 -54.03
N ILE A 795 -24.04 -10.67 -54.18
CA ILE A 795 -23.47 -11.64 -53.23
C ILE A 795 -23.04 -10.94 -51.94
N THR A 796 -22.46 -9.75 -52.03
CA THR A 796 -22.11 -8.95 -50.85
C THR A 796 -23.35 -8.47 -50.12
N LEU A 797 -24.39 -8.01 -50.82
CA LEU A 797 -25.69 -7.68 -50.22
C LEU A 797 -26.36 -8.92 -49.60
N SER A 798 -26.33 -10.06 -50.28
CA SER A 798 -26.86 -11.33 -49.77
C SER A 798 -26.08 -11.80 -48.53
N PHE A 799 -24.75 -11.72 -48.55
CA PHE A 799 -23.89 -12.07 -47.43
C PHE A 799 -24.08 -11.11 -46.24
N ILE A 800 -24.24 -9.81 -46.49
CA ILE A 800 -24.61 -8.83 -45.47
C ILE A 800 -25.99 -9.14 -44.91
N CYS A 801 -26.99 -9.46 -45.76
CA CYS A 801 -28.31 -9.87 -45.30
C CYS A 801 -28.27 -11.16 -44.46
N VAL A 802 -27.46 -12.15 -44.85
CA VAL A 802 -27.27 -13.38 -44.08
C VAL A 802 -26.54 -13.11 -42.77
N LEU A 803 -25.53 -12.24 -42.75
CA LEU A 803 -24.86 -11.81 -41.52
C LEU A 803 -25.78 -11.00 -40.61
N VAL A 804 -26.63 -10.15 -41.17
CA VAL A 804 -27.65 -9.40 -40.43
C VAL A 804 -28.66 -10.39 -39.87
N LEU A 805 -29.17 -11.34 -40.65
CA LEU A 805 -30.08 -12.38 -40.18
C LEU A 805 -29.43 -13.26 -39.10
N LEU A 806 -28.18 -13.68 -39.27
CA LEU A 806 -27.41 -14.43 -38.27
C LEU A 806 -27.14 -13.62 -37.01
N SER A 807 -26.84 -12.32 -37.14
CA SER A 807 -26.66 -11.46 -35.98
C SER A 807 -27.99 -11.19 -35.26
N CYS A 808 -29.10 -11.03 -35.99
CA CYS A 808 -30.44 -10.94 -35.44
C CYS A 808 -30.84 -12.24 -34.74
N THR A 809 -30.58 -13.42 -35.32
CA THR A 809 -30.88 -14.70 -34.66
C THR A 809 -29.98 -14.94 -33.44
N CYS A 810 -28.71 -14.55 -33.49
CA CYS A 810 -27.81 -14.59 -32.32
C CYS A 810 -28.23 -13.59 -31.23
N LEU A 811 -28.72 -12.40 -31.58
CA LEU A 811 -29.23 -11.41 -30.62
C LEU A 811 -30.55 -11.89 -30.00
N ILE A 812 -31.48 -12.40 -30.81
CA ILE A 812 -32.73 -13.00 -30.32
C ILE A 812 -32.42 -14.21 -29.43
N GLY A 813 -31.49 -15.08 -29.85
CA GLY A 813 -30.98 -16.21 -29.07
C GLY A 813 -30.36 -15.79 -27.74
N TYR A 814 -29.53 -14.74 -27.75
CA TYR A 814 -28.97 -14.15 -26.54
C TYR A 814 -30.07 -13.62 -25.61
N GLY A 815 -31.11 -13.00 -26.15
CA GLY A 815 -32.29 -12.56 -25.42
C GLY A 815 -33.06 -13.67 -24.69
N PHE A 816 -32.91 -14.94 -25.09
CA PHE A 816 -33.50 -16.08 -24.36
C PHE A 816 -32.65 -16.56 -23.17
N THR A 817 -31.43 -16.07 -23.01
CA THR A 817 -30.58 -16.36 -21.84
C THR A 817 -30.92 -15.44 -20.65
N LYS A 818 -30.68 -15.89 -19.41
CA LYS A 818 -30.89 -15.06 -18.20
C LYS A 818 -30.05 -13.78 -18.23
N SER A 819 -28.81 -13.86 -18.69
CA SER A 819 -27.89 -12.71 -18.82
C SER A 819 -28.30 -11.77 -19.94
N GLY A 820 -28.77 -12.28 -21.08
CA GLY A 820 -29.26 -11.46 -22.18
C GLY A 820 -30.55 -10.72 -21.86
N ARG A 821 -31.52 -11.37 -21.20
CA ARG A 821 -32.73 -10.69 -20.69
C ARG A 821 -32.38 -9.53 -19.74
N ALA A 822 -31.50 -9.76 -18.77
CA ALA A 822 -31.06 -8.73 -17.84
C ALA A 822 -30.38 -7.54 -18.55
N ARG A 823 -29.58 -7.83 -19.57
CA ARG A 823 -28.87 -6.81 -20.36
C ARG A 823 -29.81 -6.03 -21.27
N TYR A 824 -30.78 -6.69 -21.90
CA TYR A 824 -31.84 -6.04 -22.70
C TYR A 824 -32.77 -5.19 -21.84
N LYS A 825 -33.16 -5.65 -20.65
CA LYS A 825 -33.91 -4.85 -19.67
C LYS A 825 -33.13 -3.60 -19.26
N THR A 826 -31.83 -3.73 -19.01
CA THR A 826 -30.97 -2.57 -18.66
C THR A 826 -30.83 -1.58 -19.82
N TYR A 827 -30.69 -2.06 -21.07
CA TYR A 827 -30.68 -1.18 -22.25
C TYR A 827 -32.03 -0.49 -22.45
N TRP A 828 -33.13 -1.23 -22.30
CA TRP A 828 -34.47 -0.67 -22.39
C TRP A 828 -34.68 0.42 -21.34
N LEU A 829 -34.30 0.19 -20.08
CA LEU A 829 -34.38 1.19 -19.01
C LEU A 829 -33.53 2.44 -19.32
N TYR A 830 -32.33 2.27 -19.87
CA TYR A 830 -31.46 3.41 -20.19
C TYR A 830 -32.04 4.33 -21.29
N TYR A 831 -32.71 3.75 -22.29
CA TYR A 831 -33.28 4.53 -23.40
C TYR A 831 -34.73 4.98 -23.15
N PHE A 832 -35.55 4.12 -22.55
CA PHE A 832 -37.01 4.25 -22.45
C PHE A 832 -37.58 4.16 -21.03
N GLY A 833 -36.76 3.89 -20.01
CA GLY A 833 -37.23 3.77 -18.63
C GLY A 833 -37.87 5.07 -18.13
N LYS A 834 -38.95 4.95 -17.37
CA LYS A 834 -39.57 6.10 -16.69
C LYS A 834 -38.85 6.38 -15.37
N PRO A 835 -38.90 7.61 -14.82
CA PRO A 835 -38.22 7.93 -13.56
C PRO A 835 -38.50 6.92 -12.44
N GLU A 836 -39.73 6.42 -12.33
CA GLU A 836 -40.13 5.44 -11.32
C GLU A 836 -39.37 4.11 -11.44
N ASP A 837 -38.97 3.72 -12.66
CA ASP A 837 -38.16 2.51 -12.88
C ASP A 837 -36.71 2.69 -12.44
N PHE A 838 -36.19 3.92 -12.47
CA PHE A 838 -34.87 4.25 -11.94
C PHE A 838 -34.88 4.25 -10.41
N GLU A 839 -35.93 4.82 -9.80
CA GLU A 839 -36.06 4.84 -8.33
C GLU A 839 -36.06 3.44 -7.72
N LYS A 840 -36.73 2.49 -8.36
CA LYS A 840 -36.73 1.08 -7.93
C LYS A 840 -35.32 0.50 -7.83
N ARG A 841 -34.40 0.92 -8.70
CA ARG A 841 -33.00 0.45 -8.68
C ARG A 841 -32.12 1.27 -7.75
N TRP A 842 -32.30 2.58 -7.71
CA TRP A 842 -31.51 3.46 -6.85
C TRP A 842 -31.81 3.27 -5.36
N ARG A 843 -32.97 2.74 -4.97
CA ARG A 843 -33.28 2.38 -3.59
C ARG A 843 -32.18 1.53 -2.93
N TYR A 844 -31.47 0.70 -3.70
CA TYR A 844 -30.37 -0.14 -3.17
C TYR A 844 -28.99 0.51 -3.24
N ALA A 845 -28.87 1.70 -3.81
CA ALA A 845 -27.58 2.37 -4.00
C ALA A 845 -26.86 2.64 -2.68
N LEU A 846 -27.59 2.86 -1.58
CA LEU A 846 -27.01 2.97 -0.24
C LEU A 846 -26.11 1.76 0.08
N PHE A 847 -26.53 0.55 -0.26
CA PHE A 847 -25.82 -0.69 0.07
C PHE A 847 -24.78 -1.08 -0.99
N MET A 848 -24.96 -0.63 -2.24
CA MET A 848 -24.07 -0.95 -3.35
C MET A 848 -22.88 0.00 -3.46
N ASP A 849 -23.11 1.29 -3.15
CA ASP A 849 -22.18 2.38 -3.41
C ASP A 849 -21.46 2.84 -2.14
N THR A 850 -21.79 2.31 -0.95
CA THR A 850 -21.10 2.65 0.30
C THR A 850 -20.21 1.51 0.81
N VAL A 851 -19.03 1.88 1.30
CA VAL A 851 -18.08 0.99 1.97
C VAL A 851 -17.67 1.68 3.26
N GLU A 852 -17.80 1.00 4.40
CA GLU A 852 -17.46 1.54 5.73
C GLU A 852 -18.13 2.90 6.05
N GLY A 853 -19.34 3.13 5.52
CA GLY A 853 -20.12 4.35 5.76
C GLY A 853 -19.78 5.53 4.85
N THR A 854 -18.85 5.39 3.90
CA THR A 854 -18.53 6.45 2.92
C THR A 854 -18.92 6.03 1.50
N ASN A 855 -19.43 6.96 0.70
CA ASN A 855 -19.83 6.69 -0.68
C ASN A 855 -18.61 6.65 -1.61
N VAL A 856 -18.51 5.58 -2.42
CA VAL A 856 -17.39 5.30 -3.32
C VAL A 856 -17.12 6.43 -4.33
N VAL A 857 -18.15 7.16 -4.77
CA VAL A 857 -18.01 8.27 -5.74
C VAL A 857 -17.34 9.49 -5.07
N ILE A 858 -17.69 9.78 -3.81
CA ILE A 858 -17.04 10.82 -3.00
C ILE A 858 -15.59 10.44 -2.72
N ASP A 859 -15.35 9.20 -2.27
CA ASP A 859 -14.02 8.72 -1.95
C ASP A 859 -13.08 8.74 -3.14
N CYS A 860 -13.54 8.29 -4.31
CA CYS A 860 -12.70 8.33 -5.51
C CYS A 860 -12.33 9.76 -5.92
N ALA A 861 -13.21 10.75 -5.70
CA ALA A 861 -12.91 12.16 -5.95
C ALA A 861 -11.92 12.73 -4.90
N ARG A 862 -12.02 12.31 -3.64
CA ARG A 862 -11.10 12.68 -2.55
C ARG A 862 -9.72 12.06 -2.71
N GLU A 863 -9.63 10.81 -3.15
CA GLU A 863 -8.37 10.08 -3.35
C GLU A 863 -7.73 10.32 -4.72
N VAL A 864 -8.42 11.02 -5.63
CA VAL A 864 -7.97 11.26 -7.01
C VAL A 864 -7.78 9.96 -7.78
N ASN A 865 -8.81 9.11 -7.74
CA ASN A 865 -8.80 7.78 -8.33
C ASN A 865 -9.75 7.68 -9.55
N PRO A 866 -9.31 8.10 -10.75
CA PRO A 866 -10.16 8.11 -11.95
C PRO A 866 -10.58 6.70 -12.38
N VAL A 867 -9.75 5.69 -12.09
CA VAL A 867 -10.00 4.29 -12.47
C VAL A 867 -11.16 3.71 -11.67
N ASN A 868 -11.13 3.84 -10.34
CA ASN A 868 -12.21 3.33 -9.50
C ASN A 868 -13.49 4.16 -9.67
N LEU A 869 -13.37 5.48 -9.84
CA LEU A 869 -14.51 6.34 -10.14
C LEU A 869 -15.24 5.87 -11.41
N LYS A 870 -14.50 5.64 -12.50
CA LYS A 870 -15.07 5.16 -13.75
C LYS A 870 -15.71 3.78 -13.59
N LYS A 871 -15.10 2.88 -12.81
CA LYS A 871 -15.68 1.55 -12.54
C LYS A 871 -17.01 1.65 -11.78
N ALA A 872 -17.07 2.47 -10.73
CA ALA A 872 -18.28 2.67 -9.93
C ALA A 872 -19.43 3.25 -10.79
N LEU A 873 -19.15 4.33 -11.53
CA LEU A 873 -20.14 4.98 -12.39
C LEU A 873 -20.58 4.10 -13.57
N VAL A 874 -19.71 3.24 -14.11
CA VAL A 874 -20.10 2.25 -15.13
C VAL A 874 -21.04 1.18 -14.57
N ARG A 875 -20.90 0.84 -13.28
CA ARG A 875 -21.85 -0.02 -12.55
C ARG A 875 -23.14 0.70 -12.15
N GLY A 876 -23.21 2.01 -12.39
CA GLY A 876 -24.39 2.84 -12.19
C GLY A 876 -24.50 3.45 -10.79
N ALA A 877 -23.36 3.60 -10.10
CA ALA A 877 -23.32 4.37 -8.85
C ALA A 877 -23.87 5.78 -9.05
N TYR A 878 -24.59 6.30 -8.04
CA TYR A 878 -25.21 7.62 -8.17
C TYR A 878 -24.15 8.74 -8.18
N VAL A 879 -24.12 9.55 -9.24
CA VAL A 879 -23.03 10.50 -9.48
C VAL A 879 -23.15 11.80 -8.68
N ASN A 880 -24.37 12.15 -8.27
CA ASN A 880 -24.71 13.43 -7.62
C ASN A 880 -24.77 13.34 -6.09
N VAL A 881 -24.08 12.34 -5.52
CA VAL A 881 -23.99 12.18 -4.07
C VAL A 881 -23.29 13.38 -3.43
N TYR A 882 -23.77 13.77 -2.25
CA TYR A 882 -23.17 14.74 -1.36
C TYR A 882 -22.31 14.03 -0.30
N SER A 883 -21.22 14.68 0.09
CA SER A 883 -20.49 14.31 1.29
C SER A 883 -21.22 14.78 2.54
N GLN A 884 -20.79 14.29 3.70
CA GLN A 884 -21.24 14.76 5.01
C GLN A 884 -20.97 16.26 5.26
N PHE A 885 -20.14 16.89 4.43
CA PHE A 885 -19.82 18.33 4.47
C PHE A 885 -20.57 19.11 3.38
N GLY A 886 -21.65 18.55 2.84
CA GLY A 886 -22.50 19.20 1.85
C GLY A 886 -21.82 19.53 0.52
N ASN A 887 -20.79 18.79 0.10
CA ASN A 887 -20.18 18.93 -1.23
C ASN A 887 -20.39 17.70 -2.08
N THR A 888 -20.76 17.86 -3.35
CA THR A 888 -20.77 16.73 -4.28
C THR A 888 -19.35 16.31 -4.70
N ALA A 889 -19.21 15.14 -5.31
CA ALA A 889 -17.94 14.71 -5.91
C ALA A 889 -17.41 15.73 -6.94
N LEU A 890 -18.32 16.39 -7.67
CA LEU A 890 -17.96 17.40 -8.66
C LEU A 890 -17.42 18.68 -8.00
N HIS A 891 -18.00 19.13 -6.88
CA HIS A 891 -17.46 20.23 -6.08
C HIS A 891 -16.07 19.91 -5.58
N THR A 892 -15.89 18.71 -4.99
CA THR A 892 -14.60 18.27 -4.42
C THR A 892 -13.50 18.22 -5.49
N ALA A 893 -13.81 17.66 -6.66
CA ALA A 893 -12.88 17.57 -7.77
C ALA A 893 -12.51 18.96 -8.35
N THR A 894 -13.48 19.87 -8.39
CA THR A 894 -13.28 21.23 -8.93
C THR A 894 -12.50 22.11 -7.97
N LYS A 895 -12.86 22.11 -6.68
CA LYS A 895 -12.14 22.83 -5.61
C LYS A 895 -10.65 22.48 -5.57
N ARG A 896 -10.28 21.26 -5.99
CA ARG A 896 -8.89 20.77 -5.98
C ARG A 896 -8.20 20.81 -7.35
N GLY A 897 -8.89 21.24 -8.40
CA GLY A 897 -8.34 21.36 -9.75
C GLY A 897 -7.97 20.01 -10.39
N PHE A 898 -8.86 19.01 -10.34
CA PHE A 898 -8.64 17.71 -10.99
C PHE A 898 -9.44 17.56 -12.29
N PRO A 899 -8.91 18.02 -13.44
CA PRO A 899 -9.67 18.10 -14.70
C PRO A 899 -10.14 16.74 -15.20
N GLU A 900 -9.35 15.67 -15.01
CA GLU A 900 -9.72 14.31 -15.42
C GLU A 900 -10.94 13.78 -14.63
N ILE A 901 -10.96 13.99 -13.31
CA ILE A 901 -12.07 13.60 -12.44
C ILE A 901 -13.32 14.40 -12.79
N VAL A 902 -13.19 15.73 -12.96
CA VAL A 902 -14.27 16.62 -13.39
C VAL A 902 -14.86 16.16 -14.73
N GLN A 903 -14.00 15.81 -15.70
CA GLN A 903 -14.43 15.30 -17.00
C GLN A 903 -15.19 13.97 -16.86
N ILE A 904 -14.69 13.02 -16.06
CA ILE A 904 -15.36 11.73 -15.84
C ILE A 904 -16.75 11.94 -15.23
N LEU A 905 -16.86 12.76 -14.17
CA LEU A 905 -18.12 13.05 -13.50
C LEU A 905 -19.14 13.69 -14.46
N ILE A 906 -18.75 14.76 -15.16
CA ILE A 906 -19.67 15.46 -16.10
C ILE A 906 -20.10 14.52 -17.22
N THR A 907 -19.16 13.77 -17.82
CA THR A 907 -19.50 12.84 -18.92
C THR A 907 -20.32 11.63 -18.48
N HIS A 908 -20.50 11.42 -17.17
CA HIS A 908 -21.36 10.39 -16.59
C HIS A 908 -22.63 10.95 -15.95
N GLY A 909 -22.97 12.21 -16.27
CA GLY A 909 -24.25 12.82 -15.92
C GLY A 909 -24.25 13.59 -14.60
N ALA A 910 -23.08 13.95 -14.05
CA ALA A 910 -23.02 14.83 -12.89
C ALA A 910 -23.76 16.14 -13.18
N ASP A 911 -24.68 16.51 -12.29
CA ASP A 911 -25.42 17.75 -12.39
C ASP A 911 -24.57 18.90 -11.87
N ARG A 912 -24.41 19.90 -12.73
CA ARG A 912 -23.56 21.07 -12.50
C ARG A 912 -24.33 22.21 -11.83
N SER A 913 -25.66 22.16 -11.81
CA SER A 913 -26.50 23.16 -11.12
C SER A 913 -26.67 22.87 -9.63
N LEU A 914 -26.22 21.72 -9.14
CA LEU A 914 -26.26 21.41 -7.72
C LEU A 914 -25.42 22.39 -6.93
N LEU A 915 -25.99 22.90 -5.85
CA LEU A 915 -25.35 23.80 -4.91
C LEU A 915 -24.78 23.01 -3.74
N ASN A 916 -23.59 23.40 -3.27
CA ASN A 916 -23.03 22.91 -2.01
C ASN A 916 -23.55 23.70 -0.81
N TYR A 917 -23.07 23.35 0.39
CA TYR A 917 -23.44 24.04 1.65
C TYR A 917 -23.18 25.56 1.68
N GLN A 918 -22.39 26.10 0.74
CA GLN A 918 -22.12 27.54 0.61
C GLN A 918 -22.99 28.20 -0.48
N ASN A 919 -24.05 27.53 -0.96
CA ASN A 919 -24.86 27.93 -2.11
C ASN A 919 -24.05 28.16 -3.41
N LYS A 920 -22.92 27.46 -3.57
CA LYS A 920 -22.08 27.55 -4.77
C LYS A 920 -22.24 26.31 -5.64
N THR A 921 -22.28 26.51 -6.94
CA THR A 921 -22.10 25.43 -7.93
C THR A 921 -20.65 24.94 -7.95
N ALA A 922 -20.43 23.75 -8.47
CA ALA A 922 -19.08 23.20 -8.56
C ALA A 922 -18.12 24.07 -9.38
N GLU A 923 -18.60 24.73 -10.45
CA GLU A 923 -17.79 25.64 -11.27
C GLU A 923 -17.37 26.90 -10.51
N GLN A 924 -18.24 27.42 -9.63
CA GLN A 924 -17.93 28.57 -8.76
C GLN A 924 -16.92 28.25 -7.66
N MET A 925 -16.53 26.98 -7.48
CA MET A 925 -15.44 26.58 -6.59
C MET A 925 -14.05 26.81 -7.20
N LEU A 926 -13.97 27.23 -8.48
CA LEU A 926 -12.71 27.62 -9.09
C LEU A 926 -12.22 28.97 -8.52
N PRO A 927 -10.90 29.13 -8.30
CA PRO A 927 -10.35 30.45 -7.96
C PRO A 927 -10.57 31.45 -9.09
N LYS A 928 -10.57 32.76 -8.78
CA LYS A 928 -10.62 33.79 -9.83
C LYS A 928 -9.33 33.72 -10.65
N GLU A 929 -9.38 34.03 -11.95
CA GLU A 929 -8.19 33.92 -12.81
C GLU A 929 -7.01 34.77 -12.32
N ASN A 930 -7.28 35.94 -11.72
CA ASN A 930 -6.25 36.80 -11.13
C ASN A 930 -5.52 36.11 -9.96
N ASP A 931 -6.19 35.20 -9.25
CA ASP A 931 -5.58 34.45 -8.15
C ASP A 931 -4.60 33.38 -8.65
N TYR A 932 -4.69 33.00 -9.94
CA TYR A 932 -3.78 32.01 -10.54
C TYR A 932 -2.33 32.52 -10.60
N GLU A 933 -2.14 33.84 -10.67
CA GLU A 933 -0.82 34.47 -10.74
C GLU A 933 -0.03 34.30 -9.43
N ALA A 934 -0.72 34.18 -8.29
CA ALA A 934 -0.14 33.94 -6.98
C ALA A 934 0.08 32.45 -6.65
N MET A 935 -0.35 31.53 -7.53
CA MET A 935 -0.28 30.08 -7.32
C MET A 935 0.93 29.44 -8.01
N GLU A 936 1.37 28.28 -7.53
CA GLU A 936 2.35 27.45 -8.25
C GLU A 936 1.84 27.15 -9.67
N VAL A 937 2.68 27.32 -10.70
CA VAL A 937 2.33 27.15 -12.12
C VAL A 937 1.60 25.82 -12.39
N LYS A 938 1.99 24.73 -11.72
CA LYS A 938 1.34 23.42 -11.86
C LYS A 938 -0.10 23.42 -11.35
N VAL A 939 -0.36 24.12 -10.25
CA VAL A 939 -1.70 24.26 -9.64
C VAL A 939 -2.56 25.20 -10.48
N ALA A 940 -2.01 26.33 -10.93
CA ALA A 940 -2.68 27.24 -11.85
C ALA A 940 -3.09 26.55 -13.17
N ASN A 941 -2.19 25.75 -13.76
CA ASN A 941 -2.51 24.99 -14.98
C ASN A 941 -3.62 23.96 -14.77
N ARG A 942 -3.65 23.29 -13.63
CA ARG A 942 -4.73 22.38 -13.25
C ARG A 942 -6.09 23.07 -13.17
N TYR A 943 -6.16 24.25 -12.57
CA TYR A 943 -7.40 25.04 -12.54
C TYR A 943 -7.80 25.55 -13.93
N ARG A 944 -6.84 26.01 -14.75
CA ARG A 944 -7.10 26.38 -16.16
C ARG A 944 -7.65 25.22 -16.99
N GLU A 945 -7.03 24.04 -16.89
CA GLU A 945 -7.52 22.82 -17.56
C GLU A 945 -8.92 22.45 -17.08
N THR A 946 -9.19 22.58 -15.78
CA THR A 946 -10.51 22.30 -15.19
C THR A 946 -11.56 23.28 -15.74
N ALA A 947 -11.26 24.57 -15.80
CA ALA A 947 -12.12 25.58 -16.42
C ALA A 947 -12.39 25.28 -17.90
N GLN A 948 -11.37 24.84 -18.65
CA GLN A 948 -11.53 24.42 -20.05
C GLN A 948 -12.45 23.20 -20.20
N VAL A 949 -12.43 22.25 -19.25
CA VAL A 949 -13.36 21.11 -19.24
C VAL A 949 -14.80 21.61 -19.10
N TYR A 950 -15.07 22.53 -18.16
CA TYR A 950 -16.40 23.14 -18.00
C TYR A 950 -16.85 23.84 -19.29
N GLN A 951 -15.99 24.68 -19.89
CA GLN A 951 -16.29 25.35 -21.16
C GLN A 951 -16.57 24.37 -22.31
N ARG A 952 -15.79 23.29 -22.43
CA ARG A 952 -15.95 22.29 -23.49
C ARG A 952 -17.25 21.48 -23.34
N LEU A 953 -17.66 21.20 -22.11
CA LEU A 953 -18.79 20.33 -21.81
C LEU A 953 -20.08 21.09 -21.47
N CYS A 954 -20.07 22.42 -21.36
CA CYS A 954 -21.20 23.20 -20.85
C CYS A 954 -22.51 23.07 -21.63
N LYS A 955 -22.44 22.80 -22.94
CA LYS A 955 -23.62 22.62 -23.81
C LYS A 955 -24.04 21.16 -23.97
N LYS A 956 -23.33 20.21 -23.36
CA LYS A 956 -23.59 18.78 -23.50
C LYS A 956 -24.31 18.26 -22.26
N LYS A 957 -25.48 17.64 -22.46
CA LYS A 957 -26.18 16.90 -21.40
C LYS A 957 -25.81 15.42 -21.48
N TYR A 958 -25.46 14.84 -20.34
CA TYR A 958 -25.12 13.44 -20.21
C TYR A 958 -26.16 12.75 -19.33
N ARG A 959 -26.62 11.56 -19.76
CA ARG A 959 -27.55 10.76 -18.95
C ARG A 959 -26.78 10.01 -17.86
N ILE A 960 -27.33 10.00 -16.65
CA ILE A 960 -26.84 9.16 -15.55
C ILE A 960 -27.04 7.70 -15.95
N ARG A 961 -26.11 6.82 -15.58
CA ARG A 961 -26.23 5.38 -15.81
C ARG A 961 -27.31 4.78 -14.91
N VAL A 962 -28.04 3.80 -15.46
CA VAL A 962 -28.95 2.95 -14.69
C VAL A 962 -28.11 2.04 -13.78
N PRO A 963 -28.40 1.94 -12.47
CA PRO A 963 -27.77 0.97 -11.58
C PRO A 963 -27.97 -0.45 -12.06
N GLN A 964 -26.99 -1.29 -11.74
CA GLN A 964 -27.18 -2.73 -11.84
C GLN A 964 -28.24 -3.21 -10.85
N GLU A 965 -28.86 -4.34 -11.17
CA GLU A 965 -29.86 -4.97 -10.30
C GLU A 965 -29.16 -5.48 -9.03
N PHE A 966 -29.70 -5.15 -7.86
CA PHE A 966 -29.13 -5.58 -6.58
C PHE A 966 -29.48 -7.05 -6.36
N PRO A 967 -28.49 -7.95 -6.23
CA PRO A 967 -28.76 -9.37 -6.17
C PRO A 967 -29.39 -9.75 -4.83
N VAL A 968 -30.42 -10.61 -4.86
CA VAL A 968 -31.08 -11.12 -3.64
C VAL A 968 -30.09 -11.79 -2.69
N SER A 969 -29.05 -12.44 -3.21
CA SER A 969 -27.98 -13.05 -2.40
C SER A 969 -27.18 -12.04 -1.56
N SER A 970 -27.34 -10.75 -1.80
CA SER A 970 -26.71 -9.67 -1.01
C SER A 970 -27.69 -9.01 -0.04
N TYR A 971 -28.92 -9.53 0.08
CA TYR A 971 -29.86 -9.05 1.07
C TYR A 971 -29.38 -9.45 2.48
N HIS A 972 -29.61 -8.55 3.43
CA HIS A 972 -29.49 -8.79 4.86
C HIS A 972 -30.81 -8.34 5.47
N ILE A 973 -31.68 -9.29 5.74
CA ILE A 973 -33.06 -9.07 6.18
C ILE A 973 -33.10 -9.28 7.68
N PHE A 974 -33.49 -8.23 8.40
CA PHE A 974 -33.69 -8.24 9.84
C PHE A 974 -35.19 -8.22 10.16
N MET A 975 -35.62 -9.04 11.11
CA MET A 975 -37.01 -9.07 11.57
C MET A 975 -37.12 -8.33 12.90
N GLU A 976 -38.04 -7.37 12.97
CA GLU A 976 -38.29 -6.60 14.18
C GLU A 976 -39.01 -7.45 15.24
N SER A 977 -38.73 -7.20 16.52
CA SER A 977 -39.13 -8.06 17.64
C SER A 977 -40.64 -8.20 17.87
N ARG A 978 -41.48 -7.30 17.33
CA ARG A 978 -42.94 -7.41 17.38
C ARG A 978 -43.55 -8.28 16.29
N THR A 979 -42.75 -8.80 15.35
CA THR A 979 -43.23 -9.77 14.37
C THR A 979 -43.55 -11.12 15.03
N ASN A 980 -44.38 -11.95 14.37
CA ASN A 980 -44.78 -13.25 14.90
C ASN A 980 -43.58 -14.23 14.92
N ASP A 981 -43.20 -14.72 16.10
CA ASP A 981 -42.04 -15.58 16.29
C ASP A 981 -42.07 -16.85 15.43
N GLU A 982 -43.21 -17.56 15.37
CA GLU A 982 -43.34 -18.78 14.55
C GLU A 982 -43.16 -18.49 13.05
N LEU A 983 -43.74 -17.39 12.57
CA LEU A 983 -43.60 -16.93 11.19
C LEU A 983 -42.16 -16.55 10.86
N THR A 984 -41.51 -15.85 11.78
CA THR A 984 -40.11 -15.43 11.69
C THR A 984 -39.18 -16.64 11.62
N ASP A 985 -39.35 -17.62 12.51
CA ASP A 985 -38.56 -18.85 12.51
C ASP A 985 -38.71 -19.61 11.19
N MET A 986 -39.95 -19.79 10.72
CA MET A 986 -40.22 -20.44 9.42
C MET A 986 -39.58 -19.69 8.24
N PHE A 987 -39.64 -18.36 8.24
CA PHE A 987 -39.07 -17.53 7.19
C PHE A 987 -37.54 -17.57 7.21
N MET A 988 -36.94 -17.47 8.40
CA MET A 988 -35.50 -17.61 8.59
C MET A 988 -35.01 -18.97 8.12
N ASP A 989 -35.69 -20.06 8.50
CA ASP A 989 -35.32 -21.41 8.07
C ASP A 989 -35.35 -21.58 6.54
N LYS A 990 -36.28 -20.91 5.87
CA LYS A 990 -36.36 -20.96 4.40
C LYS A 990 -35.32 -20.08 3.71
N PHE A 991 -34.90 -18.97 4.33
CA PHE A 991 -34.02 -17.95 3.73
C PHE A 991 -32.75 -17.68 4.55
N GLN A 992 -32.23 -18.69 5.25
CA GLN A 992 -31.14 -18.57 6.24
C GLN A 992 -29.91 -17.80 5.75
N HIS A 993 -29.58 -17.86 4.46
CA HIS A 993 -28.41 -17.20 3.87
C HIS A 993 -28.52 -15.68 3.73
N ILE A 994 -29.72 -15.11 3.88
CA ILE A 994 -29.97 -13.67 3.68
C ILE A 994 -30.73 -13.03 4.86
N THR A 995 -31.08 -13.80 5.88
CA THR A 995 -31.79 -13.35 7.09
C THR A 995 -30.89 -13.34 8.31
N SER A 996 -31.11 -12.44 9.25
CA SER A 996 -30.44 -12.42 10.56
C SER A 996 -31.44 -12.06 11.66
N ASN A 997 -31.23 -12.67 12.83
CA ASN A 997 -31.92 -12.33 14.08
C ASN A 997 -31.28 -11.12 14.81
N GLU A 998 -30.13 -10.62 14.33
CA GLU A 998 -29.43 -9.48 14.90
C GLU A 998 -29.40 -8.30 13.93
N ALA A 999 -29.51 -7.10 14.49
CA ALA A 999 -29.37 -5.86 13.74
C ALA A 999 -27.90 -5.65 13.32
N LEU A 1000 -27.61 -5.79 12.03
CA LEU A 1000 -26.26 -5.62 11.48
C LEU A 1000 -26.09 -4.26 10.79
N PRO A 1001 -24.87 -3.68 10.75
CA PRO A 1001 -24.59 -2.49 9.95
C PRO A 1001 -24.86 -2.64 8.45
N THR A 1002 -24.88 -3.88 7.94
CA THR A 1002 -25.16 -4.24 6.54
C THR A 1002 -26.63 -4.54 6.26
N THR A 1003 -27.51 -4.39 7.25
CA THR A 1003 -28.96 -4.65 7.11
C THR A 1003 -29.54 -3.84 5.96
N THR A 1004 -30.11 -4.53 4.98
CA THR A 1004 -30.71 -3.93 3.79
C THR A 1004 -32.22 -3.76 3.94
N HIS A 1005 -32.87 -4.71 4.59
CA HIS A 1005 -34.32 -4.71 4.83
C HIS A 1005 -34.63 -4.92 6.30
N CYS A 1006 -35.64 -4.22 6.80
CA CYS A 1006 -36.23 -4.45 8.10
C CYS A 1006 -37.72 -4.81 7.92
N ILE A 1007 -38.11 -6.00 8.37
CA ILE A 1007 -39.49 -6.46 8.37
C ILE A 1007 -40.14 -6.00 9.66
N CYS A 1008 -41.20 -5.20 9.54
CA CYS A 1008 -41.92 -4.66 10.69
C CYS A 1008 -43.36 -5.17 10.73
N HIS A 1009 -43.86 -5.32 11.95
CA HIS A 1009 -45.29 -5.53 12.17
C HIS A 1009 -46.08 -4.27 11.78
N THR A 1010 -47.22 -4.46 11.12
CA THR A 1010 -48.10 -3.36 10.68
C THR A 1010 -49.55 -3.62 11.03
N THR A 1011 -50.31 -2.55 11.17
CA THR A 1011 -51.78 -2.62 11.20
C THR A 1011 -52.33 -3.23 9.91
N THR A 1012 -53.61 -3.63 9.93
CA THR A 1012 -54.33 -4.20 8.78
C THR A 1012 -54.33 -3.29 7.55
N ASP A 1013 -54.24 -1.97 7.78
CA ASP A 1013 -54.16 -0.94 6.75
C ASP A 1013 -52.73 -0.75 6.20
N GLY A 1014 -51.75 -1.44 6.78
CA GLY A 1014 -50.33 -1.41 6.38
C GLY A 1014 -49.52 -0.26 6.95
N VAL A 1015 -49.99 0.37 8.04
CA VAL A 1015 -49.31 1.46 8.75
C VAL A 1015 -48.39 0.89 9.84
N LEU A 1016 -47.17 1.41 9.96
CA LEU A 1016 -46.26 1.12 11.06
C LEU A 1016 -46.61 1.98 12.28
N GLU A 1017 -47.17 1.37 13.31
CA GLU A 1017 -47.51 2.03 14.57
C GLU A 1017 -46.42 1.74 15.60
N THR A 1018 -45.69 2.78 16.03
CA THR A 1018 -44.63 2.65 17.05
C THR A 1018 -44.28 3.99 17.68
N ASN A 1019 -43.95 3.96 18.97
CA ASN A 1019 -43.33 5.07 19.69
C ASN A 1019 -41.84 4.80 20.01
N ASP A 1020 -41.34 3.62 19.65
CA ASP A 1020 -39.96 3.22 19.93
C ASP A 1020 -39.00 3.79 18.88
N PHE A 1021 -38.06 4.61 19.34
CA PHE A 1021 -37.05 5.20 18.48
C PHE A 1021 -36.11 4.16 17.85
N GLU A 1022 -35.92 3.00 18.50
CA GLU A 1022 -35.09 1.92 17.95
C GLU A 1022 -35.68 1.33 16.66
N VAL A 1023 -37.01 1.38 16.51
CA VAL A 1023 -37.68 1.01 15.25
C VAL A 1023 -37.63 2.15 14.25
N LEU A 1024 -37.89 3.38 14.69
CA LEU A 1024 -37.94 4.56 13.82
C LEU A 1024 -36.57 4.92 13.21
N GLN A 1025 -35.46 4.68 13.92
CA GLN A 1025 -34.13 5.00 13.41
C GLN A 1025 -33.79 4.28 12.09
N TRP A 1026 -34.38 3.11 11.82
CA TRP A 1026 -34.16 2.39 10.56
C TRP A 1026 -34.64 3.18 9.35
N ILE A 1027 -35.73 3.94 9.50
CA ILE A 1027 -36.25 4.86 8.48
C ILE A 1027 -35.19 5.93 8.19
N PHE A 1028 -34.69 6.59 9.24
CA PHE A 1028 -33.75 7.70 9.12
C PHE A 1028 -32.36 7.27 8.63
N ARG A 1029 -32.03 5.98 8.76
CA ARG A 1029 -30.82 5.37 8.19
C ARG A 1029 -30.99 4.94 6.73
N GLY A 1030 -32.20 4.99 6.18
CA GLY A 1030 -32.50 4.61 4.80
C GLY A 1030 -32.59 3.10 4.57
N VAL A 1031 -32.82 2.31 5.62
CA VAL A 1031 -33.09 0.87 5.48
C VAL A 1031 -34.46 0.68 4.80
N ILE A 1032 -34.58 -0.37 3.99
CA ILE A 1032 -35.82 -0.66 3.27
C ILE A 1032 -36.80 -1.30 4.24
N ILE A 1033 -37.86 -0.57 4.59
CA ILE A 1033 -38.85 -1.03 5.56
C ILE A 1033 -40.00 -1.72 4.84
N VAL A 1034 -40.30 -2.97 5.22
CA VAL A 1034 -41.31 -3.81 4.59
C VAL A 1034 -42.28 -4.41 5.61
N LYS A 1035 -43.48 -4.75 5.15
CA LYS A 1035 -44.57 -5.35 5.93
C LYS A 1035 -44.26 -6.81 6.26
N GLU A 1036 -44.70 -7.24 7.44
CA GLU A 1036 -44.72 -8.65 7.87
C GLU A 1036 -45.37 -9.60 6.85
N GLN A 1037 -46.40 -9.15 6.11
CA GLN A 1037 -47.05 -9.91 5.04
C GLN A 1037 -46.07 -10.46 3.99
N TRP A 1038 -44.93 -9.79 3.78
CA TRP A 1038 -43.90 -10.26 2.85
C TRP A 1038 -43.36 -11.63 3.23
N MET A 1039 -43.22 -11.92 4.54
CA MET A 1039 -42.76 -13.23 5.02
C MET A 1039 -43.77 -14.32 4.66
N THR A 1040 -45.05 -14.09 4.96
CA THR A 1040 -46.13 -15.02 4.66
C THR A 1040 -46.19 -15.34 3.16
N ASP A 1041 -46.13 -14.31 2.31
CA ASP A 1041 -46.24 -14.49 0.86
C ASP A 1041 -45.00 -15.18 0.26
N CYS A 1042 -43.80 -14.91 0.79
CA CYS A 1042 -42.57 -15.61 0.39
C CYS A 1042 -42.52 -17.07 0.86
N LEU A 1043 -43.10 -17.37 2.01
CA LEU A 1043 -43.27 -18.75 2.49
C LEU A 1043 -44.19 -19.55 1.57
N GLN A 1044 -45.24 -18.92 1.02
CA GLN A 1044 -46.11 -19.54 0.00
C GLN A 1044 -45.45 -19.62 -1.38
N ASN A 1045 -44.78 -18.55 -1.82
CA ASN A 1045 -44.12 -18.47 -3.12
C ASN A 1045 -42.71 -17.83 -2.98
N PRO A 1046 -41.63 -18.63 -2.97
CA PRO A 1046 -40.28 -18.12 -2.76
C PRO A 1046 -39.81 -17.07 -3.77
N ILE A 1047 -40.40 -17.01 -4.98
CA ILE A 1047 -40.01 -16.04 -6.02
C ILE A 1047 -40.34 -14.60 -5.58
N LEU A 1048 -41.32 -14.42 -4.69
CA LEU A 1048 -41.74 -13.09 -4.21
C LEU A 1048 -40.70 -12.38 -3.33
N ILE A 1049 -39.60 -13.06 -2.97
CA ILE A 1049 -38.45 -12.42 -2.34
C ILE A 1049 -37.81 -11.35 -3.24
N GLU A 1050 -37.97 -11.47 -4.57
CA GLU A 1050 -37.51 -10.48 -5.56
C GLU A 1050 -38.48 -9.29 -5.70
N ASN A 1051 -39.61 -9.26 -4.97
CA ASN A 1051 -40.70 -8.29 -5.13
C ASN A 1051 -40.98 -7.48 -3.85
N ASP A 1052 -39.95 -7.10 -3.12
CA ASP A 1052 -40.03 -6.26 -1.91
C ASP A 1052 -40.81 -4.95 -2.14
N GLU A 1053 -40.82 -4.42 -3.37
CA GLU A 1053 -41.49 -3.17 -3.71
C GLU A 1053 -43.00 -3.17 -3.46
N LYS A 1054 -43.62 -4.36 -3.41
CA LYS A 1054 -45.06 -4.50 -3.15
C LYS A 1054 -45.39 -4.42 -1.66
N TYR A 1055 -44.39 -4.57 -0.80
CA TYR A 1055 -44.54 -4.69 0.65
C TYR A 1055 -43.95 -3.52 1.41
N LEU A 1056 -43.55 -2.44 0.73
CA LEU A 1056 -43.00 -1.26 1.39
C LEU A 1056 -44.00 -0.66 2.37
N ILE A 1057 -43.47 -0.23 3.52
CA ILE A 1057 -44.20 0.62 4.45
C ILE A 1057 -43.99 2.08 4.03
N HIS A 1058 -45.09 2.83 3.95
CA HIS A 1058 -45.06 4.26 3.59
C HIS A 1058 -45.43 5.15 4.77
N ASP A 1059 -46.47 4.77 5.51
CA ASP A 1059 -47.09 5.58 6.55
C ASP A 1059 -46.66 5.10 7.95
N VAL A 1060 -46.44 6.06 8.85
CA VAL A 1060 -46.01 5.82 10.24
C VAL A 1060 -46.96 6.52 11.20
N LYS A 1061 -47.43 5.83 12.23
CA LYS A 1061 -48.19 6.43 13.33
C LYS A 1061 -47.29 6.52 14.57
N TYR A 1062 -47.01 7.74 15.01
CA TYR A 1062 -46.14 8.07 16.15
C TYR A 1062 -46.86 9.05 17.09
N ASN A 1063 -46.94 8.72 18.39
CA ASN A 1063 -47.68 9.47 19.41
C ASN A 1063 -49.11 9.84 18.96
N ASP A 1064 -49.86 8.84 18.47
CA ASP A 1064 -51.23 8.98 17.94
C ASP A 1064 -51.41 9.89 16.72
N VAL A 1065 -50.32 10.41 16.15
CA VAL A 1065 -50.33 11.21 14.91
C VAL A 1065 -49.91 10.35 13.72
N LEU A 1066 -50.70 10.37 12.65
CA LEU A 1066 -50.40 9.68 11.39
C LEU A 1066 -49.56 10.56 10.47
N TYR A 1067 -48.33 10.13 10.18
CA TYR A 1067 -47.42 10.74 9.23
C TYR A 1067 -47.48 9.96 7.91
N LYS A 1068 -48.12 10.55 6.90
CA LYS A 1068 -48.26 9.94 5.58
C LYS A 1068 -46.96 10.04 4.79
N ASN A 1069 -46.59 8.94 4.12
CA ASN A 1069 -45.40 8.82 3.28
C ASN A 1069 -44.10 9.25 3.99
N ALA A 1070 -43.96 8.95 5.29
CA ALA A 1070 -42.80 9.31 6.10
C ALA A 1070 -41.54 8.51 5.71
N VAL A 1071 -41.70 7.28 5.20
CA VAL A 1071 -40.56 6.36 4.96
C VAL A 1071 -39.82 6.64 3.65
N LEU A 1072 -40.57 6.73 2.53
CA LEU A 1072 -40.00 6.78 1.19
C LEU A 1072 -39.04 7.98 0.96
N PRO A 1073 -39.33 9.21 1.43
CA PRO A 1073 -38.42 10.34 1.28
C PRO A 1073 -37.04 10.08 1.90
N TRP A 1074 -36.99 9.42 3.07
CA TRP A 1074 -35.74 9.06 3.72
C TRP A 1074 -34.97 8.00 2.95
N THR A 1075 -35.62 6.91 2.56
CA THR A 1075 -34.98 5.85 1.76
C THR A 1075 -34.38 6.41 0.47
N MET A 1076 -35.11 7.28 -0.22
CA MET A 1076 -34.62 7.91 -1.46
C MET A 1076 -33.46 8.88 -1.21
N ALA A 1077 -33.56 9.73 -0.18
CA ALA A 1077 -32.53 10.69 0.18
C ALA A 1077 -31.22 10.00 0.55
N MET A 1078 -31.29 8.96 1.39
CA MET A 1078 -30.13 8.20 1.84
C MET A 1078 -29.51 7.39 0.70
N ALA A 1079 -30.33 6.74 -0.13
CA ALA A 1079 -29.82 5.94 -1.24
C ALA A 1079 -29.13 6.79 -2.33
N LYS A 1080 -29.63 8.00 -2.58
CA LYS A 1080 -28.98 8.95 -3.51
C LYS A 1080 -27.91 9.82 -2.85
N GLY A 1081 -27.72 9.73 -1.53
CA GLY A 1081 -26.85 10.61 -0.78
C GLY A 1081 -27.13 12.09 -1.07
N THR A 1082 -28.37 12.54 -0.90
CA THR A 1082 -28.71 13.97 -1.06
C THR A 1082 -28.01 14.83 -0.01
N MET A 1083 -28.12 16.16 -0.11
CA MET A 1083 -27.65 17.08 0.94
C MET A 1083 -28.10 16.56 2.33
N PRO A 1084 -27.18 16.39 3.30
CA PRO A 1084 -27.53 15.91 4.63
C PRO A 1084 -28.61 16.78 5.25
N TYR A 1085 -29.65 16.14 5.82
CA TYR A 1085 -30.86 16.83 6.26
C TYR A 1085 -30.57 17.92 7.30
N LEU A 1086 -29.67 17.65 8.24
CA LEU A 1086 -29.28 18.55 9.32
C LEU A 1086 -27.97 19.32 9.02
N GLN A 1087 -27.64 19.53 7.74
CA GLN A 1087 -26.41 20.25 7.35
C GLN A 1087 -26.42 21.68 7.93
N GLY A 1088 -25.42 21.99 8.75
CA GLY A 1088 -25.28 23.30 9.41
C GLY A 1088 -25.98 23.40 10.76
N VAL A 1089 -26.57 22.31 11.25
CA VAL A 1089 -27.12 22.22 12.62
C VAL A 1089 -26.02 21.81 13.60
N TYR A 1090 -25.91 22.55 14.71
CA TYR A 1090 -25.05 22.23 15.84
C TYR A 1090 -25.93 21.81 17.01
N LEU A 1091 -25.97 20.53 17.32
CA LEU A 1091 -26.95 19.95 18.23
C LEU A 1091 -26.32 19.63 19.59
N LEU A 1092 -26.95 20.11 20.66
CA LEU A 1092 -26.62 19.80 22.05
C LEU A 1092 -27.77 18.99 22.67
N VAL A 1093 -27.44 17.92 23.40
CA VAL A 1093 -28.43 17.12 24.13
C VAL A 1093 -28.40 17.54 25.60
N VAL A 1094 -29.55 17.98 26.13
CA VAL A 1094 -29.73 18.48 27.50
C VAL A 1094 -30.88 17.71 28.14
N MET A 1095 -30.57 16.56 28.72
CA MET A 1095 -31.52 15.61 29.31
C MET A 1095 -30.92 14.97 30.56
N GLN A 1096 -31.75 14.64 31.55
CA GLN A 1096 -31.27 13.96 32.77
C GLN A 1096 -31.01 12.48 32.49
N GLU A 1097 -31.88 11.84 31.72
CA GLU A 1097 -31.73 10.47 31.22
C GLU A 1097 -32.04 10.44 29.72
N CYS A 1098 -31.06 10.06 28.89
CA CYS A 1098 -31.24 9.93 27.45
C CYS A 1098 -31.08 8.45 27.05
N PRO A 1099 -32.16 7.65 27.06
CA PRO A 1099 -32.09 6.19 26.86
C PRO A 1099 -31.52 5.82 25.47
N TYR A 1100 -31.74 6.67 24.46
CA TYR A 1100 -31.30 6.45 23.09
C TYR A 1100 -30.06 7.26 22.71
N PHE A 1101 -29.27 7.73 23.68
CA PHE A 1101 -28.13 8.61 23.42
C PHE A 1101 -27.13 8.02 22.41
N LEU A 1102 -26.80 6.73 22.52
CA LEU A 1102 -25.88 6.07 21.58
C LEU A 1102 -26.46 6.03 20.15
N THR A 1103 -27.75 5.77 20.03
CA THR A 1103 -28.47 5.75 18.76
C THR A 1103 -28.49 7.15 18.13
N LEU A 1104 -28.80 8.18 18.91
CA LEU A 1104 -28.76 9.58 18.48
C LEU A 1104 -27.35 10.03 18.12
N ALA A 1105 -26.34 9.72 18.94
CA ALA A 1105 -24.94 10.09 18.71
C ALA A 1105 -24.37 9.47 17.43
N THR A 1106 -24.92 8.35 16.95
CA THR A 1106 -24.52 7.72 15.67
C THR A 1106 -25.41 8.11 14.49
N LEU A 1107 -26.64 8.55 14.72
CA LEU A 1107 -27.57 8.98 13.67
C LEU A 1107 -27.35 10.45 13.30
N ILE A 1108 -27.30 11.34 14.28
CA ILE A 1108 -27.22 12.80 14.09
C ILE A 1108 -26.04 13.21 13.18
N PRO A 1109 -24.80 12.70 13.38
CA PRO A 1109 -23.70 13.00 12.47
C PRO A 1109 -23.91 12.47 11.05
N LYS A 1110 -24.59 11.32 10.88
CA LYS A 1110 -24.93 10.80 9.54
C LYS A 1110 -25.94 11.69 8.82
N LEU A 1111 -26.77 12.41 9.57
CA LEU A 1111 -27.70 13.40 9.03
C LEU A 1111 -27.05 14.76 8.76
N GLY A 1112 -25.76 14.95 9.09
CA GLY A 1112 -24.97 16.15 8.79
C GLY A 1112 -24.87 17.20 9.90
N ALA A 1113 -25.43 16.91 11.07
CA ALA A 1113 -25.33 17.78 12.23
C ALA A 1113 -24.04 17.52 13.02
N VAL A 1114 -23.52 18.56 13.67
CA VAL A 1114 -22.39 18.47 14.60
C VAL A 1114 -22.94 18.28 16.01
N LEU A 1115 -22.66 17.13 16.63
CA LEU A 1115 -23.01 16.89 18.03
C LEU A 1115 -22.02 17.62 18.94
N LEU A 1116 -22.51 18.56 19.73
CA LEU A 1116 -21.69 19.34 20.65
C LEU A 1116 -21.54 18.63 22.00
N PRO A 1117 -20.32 18.52 22.55
CA PRO A 1117 -20.09 17.90 23.87
C PRO A 1117 -20.48 18.84 25.03
N ALA A 1118 -20.61 20.14 24.76
CA ALA A 1118 -20.94 21.18 25.73
C ALA A 1118 -21.49 22.42 25.02
N MET A 1119 -22.06 23.35 25.79
CA MET A 1119 -22.53 24.64 25.30
C MET A 1119 -21.40 25.41 24.57
N PRO A 1120 -21.64 25.87 23.34
CA PRO A 1120 -20.61 26.56 22.56
C PRO A 1120 -20.54 28.05 22.90
N SER A 1121 -19.43 28.70 22.57
CA SER A 1121 -19.31 30.16 22.68
C SER A 1121 -20.15 30.84 21.59
N LYS A 1122 -20.91 31.89 21.94
CA LYS A 1122 -21.68 32.68 20.96
C LYS A 1122 -20.81 33.29 19.87
N GLU A 1123 -19.54 33.62 20.18
CA GLU A 1123 -18.57 34.18 19.23
C GLU A 1123 -18.18 33.21 18.10
N THR A 1124 -18.47 31.92 18.26
CA THR A 1124 -18.22 30.91 17.23
C THR A 1124 -19.22 30.99 16.07
N PHE A 1125 -20.38 31.62 16.27
CA PHE A 1125 -21.46 31.64 15.30
C PHE A 1125 -21.73 33.05 14.75
N ASN A 1126 -22.11 33.13 13.48
CA ASN A 1126 -22.54 34.40 12.89
C ASN A 1126 -24.00 34.68 13.24
N LYS A 1127 -24.27 35.91 13.68
CA LYS A 1127 -25.64 36.36 13.99
C LYS A 1127 -26.51 36.35 12.74
N GLY A 1128 -27.73 35.83 12.85
CA GLY A 1128 -28.68 35.69 11.74
C GLY A 1128 -28.32 34.59 10.73
N SER A 1129 -27.34 33.74 11.03
CA SER A 1129 -27.10 32.51 10.24
C SER A 1129 -28.13 31.44 10.57
N HIS A 1130 -28.33 30.49 9.66
CA HIS A 1130 -29.28 29.40 9.80
C HIS A 1130 -28.76 28.13 9.09
N PRO A 1131 -29.22 26.93 9.47
CA PRO A 1131 -28.88 25.70 8.76
C PRO A 1131 -29.38 25.68 7.31
N TYR A 1132 -28.77 24.83 6.48
CA TYR A 1132 -28.97 24.87 5.03
C TYR A 1132 -30.39 24.45 4.59
N LEU A 1133 -30.95 23.39 5.19
CA LEU A 1133 -32.30 22.89 4.89
C LEU A 1133 -33.35 23.30 5.93
N HIS A 1134 -32.96 24.16 6.88
CA HIS A 1134 -33.80 24.67 7.96
C HIS A 1134 -33.62 26.18 8.10
N ALA A 1135 -33.82 26.92 7.01
CA ALA A 1135 -33.57 28.37 6.97
C ALA A 1135 -34.48 29.19 7.91
N HIS A 1136 -35.63 28.65 8.32
CA HIS A 1136 -36.52 29.23 9.32
C HIS A 1136 -36.04 29.04 10.77
N GLU A 1137 -35.03 28.20 11.01
CA GLU A 1137 -34.55 27.88 12.36
C GLU A 1137 -33.15 28.40 12.64
N ASN A 1138 -32.86 28.57 13.93
CA ASN A 1138 -31.56 28.98 14.41
C ASN A 1138 -30.55 27.81 14.37
N PRO A 1139 -29.24 28.07 14.29
CA PRO A 1139 -28.25 27.03 13.97
C PRO A 1139 -27.86 26.13 15.15
N VAL A 1140 -28.07 26.57 16.40
CA VAL A 1140 -27.72 25.78 17.59
C VAL A 1140 -28.98 25.14 18.17
N TRP A 1141 -29.14 23.84 17.98
CA TRP A 1141 -30.31 23.08 18.43
C TRP A 1141 -30.08 22.49 19.80
N ILE A 1142 -31.00 22.73 20.74
CA ILE A 1142 -30.98 22.15 22.08
C ILE A 1142 -32.09 21.10 22.16
N LEU A 1143 -31.69 19.84 22.16
CA LEU A 1143 -32.59 18.70 22.30
C LEU A 1143 -32.81 18.39 23.79
N HIS A 1144 -34.05 18.45 24.28
CA HIS A 1144 -34.35 18.31 25.71
C HIS A 1144 -35.54 17.38 26.03
N ASP A 1145 -35.64 16.99 27.30
CA ASP A 1145 -36.70 16.19 27.92
C ASP A 1145 -37.60 17.03 28.87
N ASN A 1146 -37.39 18.36 28.90
CA ASN A 1146 -38.00 19.32 29.83
C ASN A 1146 -37.54 19.19 31.30
N SER A 1147 -36.43 18.50 31.56
CA SER A 1147 -35.87 18.39 32.92
C SER A 1147 -35.08 19.64 33.37
N PHE A 1148 -34.67 20.50 32.43
CA PHE A 1148 -33.89 21.72 32.68
C PHE A 1148 -34.65 22.98 32.24
N ASP A 1149 -34.44 24.09 32.95
CA ASP A 1149 -34.96 25.42 32.56
C ASP A 1149 -34.11 26.01 31.43
N LEU A 1150 -34.71 26.23 30.26
CA LEU A 1150 -34.07 26.74 29.05
C LEU A 1150 -34.50 28.18 28.69
N THR A 1151 -35.23 28.86 29.59
CA THR A 1151 -35.82 30.19 29.33
C THR A 1151 -34.79 31.23 28.87
N GLU A 1152 -33.55 31.16 29.36
CA GLU A 1152 -32.46 32.05 28.95
C GLU A 1152 -32.06 31.87 27.47
N TYR A 1153 -32.12 30.63 26.96
CA TYR A 1153 -31.76 30.30 25.58
C TYR A 1153 -32.91 30.57 24.61
N GLU A 1154 -34.15 30.34 25.05
CA GLU A 1154 -35.35 30.66 24.27
C GLU A 1154 -35.50 32.17 24.03
N ASN A 1155 -35.07 32.99 25.00
CA ASN A 1155 -35.12 34.45 24.93
C ASN A 1155 -33.77 35.07 24.52
N ASP A 1156 -32.88 34.30 23.90
CA ASP A 1156 -31.57 34.78 23.48
C ASP A 1156 -31.70 35.96 22.49
N ALA A 1157 -31.13 37.11 22.86
CA ALA A 1157 -31.20 38.34 22.07
C ALA A 1157 -30.48 38.23 20.71
N ASP A 1158 -29.55 37.29 20.58
CA ASP A 1158 -28.81 37.03 19.34
C ASP A 1158 -29.53 36.02 18.41
N HIS A 1159 -30.68 35.46 18.85
CA HIS A 1159 -31.46 34.44 18.14
C HIS A 1159 -30.59 33.28 17.65
N LEU A 1160 -29.71 32.75 18.52
CA LEU A 1160 -28.77 31.69 18.14
C LEU A 1160 -29.33 30.28 18.39
N PHE A 1161 -30.22 30.13 19.36
CA PHE A 1161 -30.67 28.83 19.85
C PHE A 1161 -32.07 28.47 19.36
N PHE A 1162 -32.28 27.18 19.11
CA PHE A 1162 -33.57 26.57 18.82
C PHE A 1162 -33.76 25.41 19.80
N THR A 1163 -34.78 25.48 20.66
CA THR A 1163 -35.11 24.42 21.61
C THR A 1163 -36.13 23.47 21.01
N ILE A 1164 -35.93 22.16 21.17
CA ILE A 1164 -36.84 21.14 20.66
C ILE A 1164 -36.89 19.93 21.60
N SER A 1165 -38.09 19.46 21.92
CA SER A 1165 -38.24 18.24 22.71
C SER A 1165 -37.92 16.99 21.89
N GLU A 1166 -37.56 15.88 22.54
CA GLU A 1166 -37.32 14.59 21.86
C GLU A 1166 -38.48 14.18 20.93
N LYS A 1167 -39.72 14.37 21.39
CA LYS A 1167 -40.93 14.02 20.63
C LYS A 1167 -41.09 14.88 19.38
N GLU A 1168 -40.83 16.18 19.50
CA GLU A 1168 -40.90 17.13 18.38
C GLU A 1168 -39.79 16.87 17.38
N PHE A 1169 -38.59 16.51 17.85
CA PHE A 1169 -37.47 16.18 16.97
C PHE A 1169 -37.78 14.93 16.13
N ILE A 1170 -38.33 13.87 16.72
CA ILE A 1170 -38.76 12.68 15.97
C ILE A 1170 -39.88 13.03 14.98
N ALA A 1171 -40.86 13.86 15.39
CA ALA A 1171 -41.90 14.34 14.48
C ALA A 1171 -41.33 15.15 13.31
N LEU A 1172 -40.33 16.00 13.55
CA LEU A 1172 -39.62 16.77 12.52
C LEU A 1172 -38.91 15.84 11.53
N LEU A 1173 -38.26 14.78 12.01
CA LEU A 1173 -37.64 13.77 11.14
C LEU A 1173 -38.69 13.02 10.32
N LEU A 1174 -39.83 12.62 10.91
CA LEU A 1174 -40.90 11.93 10.19
C LEU A 1174 -41.58 12.79 9.12
N LYS A 1175 -41.73 14.10 9.37
CA LYS A 1175 -42.24 15.05 8.37
C LYS A 1175 -41.22 15.33 7.26
N ARG A 1176 -39.93 15.41 7.62
CA ARG A 1176 -38.80 15.73 6.73
C ARG A 1176 -39.03 16.99 5.88
N GLU A 1177 -39.57 18.04 6.49
CA GLU A 1177 -39.82 19.35 5.88
C GLU A 1177 -38.49 20.05 5.55
N ILE A 1178 -38.41 20.67 4.37
CA ILE A 1178 -37.20 21.36 3.91
C ILE A 1178 -37.54 22.82 3.63
N ASP A 1179 -36.70 23.70 4.17
CA ASP A 1179 -36.71 25.12 3.88
C ASP A 1179 -35.29 25.60 3.60
N GLN A 1180 -35.02 25.95 2.35
CA GLN A 1180 -33.68 26.28 1.89
C GLN A 1180 -33.56 27.78 1.67
N ASP A 1181 -32.50 28.39 2.21
CA ASP A 1181 -32.14 29.75 1.85
C ASP A 1181 -31.60 29.78 0.42
N MET A 1182 -32.32 30.48 -0.46
CA MET A 1182 -31.98 30.64 -1.87
C MET A 1182 -31.15 31.91 -2.14
N SER A 1183 -30.68 32.59 -1.10
CA SER A 1183 -29.79 33.74 -1.22
C SER A 1183 -28.47 33.34 -1.91
N GLN A 1184 -27.92 34.26 -2.71
CA GLN A 1184 -26.66 34.02 -3.44
C GLN A 1184 -25.44 33.91 -2.52
N GLU A 1185 -25.50 34.56 -1.35
CA GLU A 1185 -24.43 34.60 -0.35
C GLU A 1185 -25.05 34.41 1.05
N PRO A 1186 -25.41 33.16 1.43
CA PRO A 1186 -25.95 32.88 2.75
C PRO A 1186 -24.91 33.17 3.83
N ILE A 1187 -25.36 33.65 5.00
CA ILE A 1187 -24.48 33.92 6.13
C ILE A 1187 -23.93 32.57 6.63
N PRO A 1188 -22.60 32.33 6.60
CA PRO A 1188 -22.03 31.07 7.10
C PRO A 1188 -22.40 30.85 8.56
N VAL A 1189 -22.67 29.61 8.97
CA VAL A 1189 -23.06 29.35 10.36
C VAL A 1189 -21.96 29.70 11.37
N VAL A 1190 -20.71 29.39 11.05
CA VAL A 1190 -19.54 29.63 11.92
C VAL A 1190 -18.61 30.73 11.41
N THR A 1191 -17.92 31.41 12.33
CA THR A 1191 -17.04 32.57 12.06
C THR A 1191 -15.69 32.21 11.43
N VAL A 1192 -15.28 30.94 11.45
CA VAL A 1192 -14.03 30.44 10.86
C VAL A 1192 -14.36 29.41 9.79
N GLU A 1193 -13.85 29.59 8.56
CA GLU A 1193 -13.92 28.54 7.54
C GLU A 1193 -13.06 27.34 8.02
N ASP A 1194 -13.71 26.22 8.33
CA ASP A 1194 -13.06 24.97 8.75
C ASP A 1194 -12.03 24.49 7.72
N GLY A 1195 -10.78 24.87 7.96
CA GLY A 1195 -9.61 24.17 7.49
C GLY A 1195 -9.23 23.10 8.52
N PHE A 1196 -9.53 21.84 8.20
CA PHE A 1196 -9.13 20.63 8.93
C PHE A 1196 -9.76 20.41 10.31
N PHE A 1197 -10.73 19.49 10.35
CA PHE A 1197 -10.90 18.54 11.46
C PHE A 1197 -10.90 17.11 10.90
#